data_AF-H5SC57-F1
#
_entry.id   AF-H5SC57-F1
#
_cell.length_a   1.000
_cell.length_b   1.000
_cell.length_c   1.000
_cell.angle_alpha   90.00
_cell.angle_beta   90.00
_cell.angle_gamma   90.00
#
_symmetry.space_group_name_H-M   'P 1'
#
loop_
_entity.id
_entity.type
_entity.pdbx_description
1 polymer ?
#
loop_
_entity_poly.entity_id
_entity_poly.type
_entity_poly.pdbx_seq_one_letter_code
_entity_poly.pdbx_strand_id
1 'polypeptide(L)'
;MPREAILRGDELEEDQTTLSLRPQRLSDFIGQTQIKEQLQLYMEAARARGDVLDHILLHGPPGLGKCITPDSFILTAEGWREFRELIPPDMPSDSYKLYGGYIYGLQGLELASHIYASGKRRTIRVRTQSGFELEGTPNHRVIVATPQGPQWKQLAELTPQDYVAIRRGLNIWGPQQSIVFSPVYESNAIRQARVEERVRRAYAHLWQHLGRAPSGAELRAACSTRHYAPVIPTAKRLGLPLSTRHGIVTGWQPELALRATTCPKDIPRYPRVLDPDLAYLMGVIVGDGHFEQRGNSPSCRITTSEPEIFHEVARICAEKFGRHLRWSSYAGRAPFTRLSQTIGHFLLEAGMHMGRAEAKEVPTAVLRSPAEVIAGFLQGLFDADGHAWADGYIEWTTKSLKLARQVQLLLANFGIIAHRHIKWVQGESYQVLFIGGQDAERFFDQIGFRLRRKQERCAALRSRPRGPTRSDRVPFAHVLLDQLLEKTRPHPRALHKIFQHVKSGDRLLSRATVRKYLSLLPSKITKEPELQILETLLDPTIYWDRVASVEPSEAEVYDLCVPGSHAFIANGFINHNTTLALIIAAEMGVNIKISSGPAIERPGDLAALVTNLNPGDVLFIDEIHRLRRNVEELLYPAMEDFKLDLIIGEGPHAQSLRLDLPKFTLIGATTRTGLLTNPLRDRFEVVFHLDFYDESELTEIVRRGASILGIKITDEAAQEIARRARGTPRVANRLLKRVRDFAQVKRKPVIDREIAREALAMLQIDEEGLDELDRKILRTIIEKFDGGPVGLETLSAALSEEKDTLSEVYEPYLLKKGFIQRTPQGRVATERAYRHLGIASSIAREAPLL
;
A
#
# COMPACT_ATOMS: atom_id res chain seq x y z
N MET A 1 -29.83 8.83 -12.94
CA MET A 1 -30.03 9.93 -11.98
C MET A 1 -28.75 10.10 -11.19
N PRO A 2 -27.87 11.07 -11.54
CA PRO A 2 -26.55 11.21 -10.92
C PRO A 2 -26.46 12.48 -10.05
N ARG A 3 -26.30 12.36 -8.72
CA ARG A 3 -26.25 13.56 -7.84
C ARG A 3 -25.34 13.56 -6.61
N GLU A 4 -24.68 12.46 -6.24
CA GLU A 4 -24.03 12.35 -4.91
C GLU A 4 -22.52 12.04 -4.95
N ALA A 5 -21.83 12.32 -6.06
CA ALA A 5 -20.39 12.02 -6.24
C ALA A 5 -19.55 13.28 -6.53
N ILE A 6 -19.89 14.40 -5.90
CA ILE A 6 -19.02 15.58 -5.79
C ILE A 6 -18.67 15.72 -4.31
N LEU A 7 -17.42 16.10 -4.05
CA LEU A 7 -16.76 16.26 -2.74
C LEU A 7 -16.27 14.97 -2.13
N ARG A 8 -15.07 15.08 -1.55
CA ARG A 8 -14.29 14.00 -0.98
C ARG A 8 -13.87 12.94 -2.01
N GLY A 9 -12.84 13.11 -2.84
CA GLY A 9 -11.88 14.23 -2.93
C GLY A 9 -10.45 13.90 -3.44
N ASP A 10 -9.42 14.75 -3.25
CA ASP A 10 -7.99 14.70 -3.67
C ASP A 10 -7.04 14.81 -2.47
N GLU A 11 -6.00 14.01 -2.41
CA GLU A 11 -4.64 14.55 -2.50
C GLU A 11 -3.71 13.45 -2.93
N LEU A 12 -2.67 13.88 -3.63
CA LEU A 12 -1.47 13.10 -3.85
C LEU A 12 -1.73 11.96 -4.86
N GLU A 13 -1.27 11.98 -6.14
CA GLU A 13 -0.48 12.89 -7.04
C GLU A 13 -1.45 13.60 -8.01
N GLU A 14 -0.96 13.90 -9.21
CA GLU A 14 -1.63 14.68 -10.25
C GLU A 14 -1.27 14.13 -11.65
N ASP A 15 -1.24 14.98 -12.68
CA ASP A 15 -0.87 14.70 -14.08
C ASP A 15 0.50 15.33 -14.42
N GLN A 16 1.24 14.90 -15.45
CA GLN A 16 2.54 15.50 -15.82
C GLN A 16 2.49 16.99 -16.08
N THR A 17 1.37 17.37 -16.67
CA THR A 17 0.85 18.73 -16.81
C THR A 17 0.48 19.39 -15.47
N THR A 18 1.04 18.93 -14.35
CA THR A 18 0.78 19.37 -12.97
C THR A 18 2.04 19.33 -12.11
N LEU A 19 2.97 18.37 -12.32
CA LEU A 19 4.34 18.56 -11.84
C LEU A 19 5.00 19.79 -12.52
N SER A 20 4.59 20.12 -13.75
CA SER A 20 4.91 21.39 -14.42
C SER A 20 4.15 22.60 -13.89
N LEU A 21 3.02 22.42 -13.18
CA LEU A 21 2.31 23.50 -12.48
C LEU A 21 2.93 23.80 -11.11
N ARG A 22 3.81 22.93 -10.60
CA ARG A 22 4.53 23.16 -9.36
C ARG A 22 5.81 23.95 -9.61
N PRO A 23 6.11 24.94 -8.77
CA PRO A 23 7.40 25.63 -8.81
C PRO A 23 8.54 24.64 -8.55
N GLN A 24 9.63 24.75 -9.33
CA GLN A 24 10.89 24.01 -9.09
C GLN A 24 11.97 24.96 -8.56
N ARG A 25 11.90 26.25 -8.93
CA ARG A 25 12.73 27.35 -8.44
C ARG A 25 11.89 28.41 -7.74
N LEU A 26 12.53 29.30 -6.98
CA LEU A 26 11.83 30.44 -6.37
C LEU A 26 11.23 31.39 -7.44
N SER A 27 11.87 31.47 -8.61
CA SER A 27 11.35 32.19 -9.79
C SER A 27 10.01 31.68 -10.29
N ASP A 28 9.74 30.38 -10.11
CA ASP A 28 8.53 29.72 -10.62
C ASP A 28 7.35 29.84 -9.63
N PHE A 29 7.61 30.34 -8.41
CA PHE A 29 6.61 30.52 -7.37
C PHE A 29 5.80 31.79 -7.72
N ILE A 30 4.51 31.66 -8.05
CA ILE A 30 3.62 32.82 -8.25
C ILE A 30 3.10 33.26 -6.88
N GLY A 31 2.82 34.56 -6.75
CA GLY A 31 2.28 35.16 -5.53
C GLY A 31 3.26 35.13 -4.36
N GLN A 32 2.77 35.50 -3.17
CA GLN A 32 3.56 35.56 -1.94
C GLN A 32 4.83 36.42 -2.11
N THR A 33 4.72 37.53 -2.86
CA THR A 33 5.85 38.33 -3.33
C THR A 33 6.77 38.76 -2.19
N GLN A 34 6.20 39.20 -1.06
CA GLN A 34 6.95 39.57 0.14
C GLN A 34 7.78 38.40 0.70
N ILE A 35 7.22 37.19 0.75
CA ILE A 35 7.93 35.98 1.20
C ILE A 35 9.04 35.60 0.23
N LYS A 36 8.80 35.73 -1.09
CA LYS A 36 9.83 35.46 -2.11
C LYS A 36 10.99 36.44 -2.02
N GLU A 37 10.70 37.74 -1.92
CA GLU A 37 11.71 38.80 -1.80
C GLU A 37 12.50 38.65 -0.50
N GLN A 38 11.83 38.33 0.62
CA GLN A 38 12.49 38.03 1.89
C GLN A 38 13.35 36.76 1.80
N LEU A 39 12.82 35.64 1.30
CA LEU A 39 13.59 34.41 1.07
C LEU A 39 14.82 34.67 0.20
N GLN A 40 14.66 35.39 -0.91
CA GLN A 40 15.76 35.71 -1.81
C GLN A 40 16.80 36.59 -1.10
N LEU A 41 16.38 37.63 -0.38
CA LEU A 41 17.25 38.49 0.42
C LEU A 41 18.00 37.71 1.50
N TYR A 42 17.34 36.80 2.23
CA TYR A 42 17.97 35.98 3.26
C TYR A 42 18.96 34.97 2.66
N MET A 43 18.62 34.32 1.54
CA MET A 43 19.54 33.41 0.83
C MET A 43 20.74 34.15 0.25
N GLU A 44 20.54 35.34 -0.34
CA GLU A 44 21.64 36.18 -0.83
C GLU A 44 22.52 36.69 0.32
N ALA A 45 21.92 37.09 1.45
CA ALA A 45 22.66 37.50 2.65
C ALA A 45 23.44 36.33 3.28
N ALA A 46 22.85 35.13 3.39
CA ALA A 46 23.54 33.94 3.90
C ALA A 46 24.74 33.56 3.01
N ARG A 47 24.54 33.51 1.68
CA ARG A 47 25.62 33.31 0.70
C ARG A 47 26.71 34.38 0.79
N ALA A 48 26.34 35.65 0.97
CA ALA A 48 27.30 36.76 1.10
C ALA A 48 28.09 36.72 2.42
N ARG A 49 27.50 36.21 3.50
CA ARG A 49 28.19 35.91 4.77
C ARG A 49 29.10 34.67 4.69
N GLY A 50 28.87 33.79 3.71
CA GLY A 50 29.47 32.45 3.69
C GLY A 50 28.95 31.56 4.83
N ASP A 51 27.70 31.79 5.25
CA ASP A 51 27.08 31.14 6.41
C ASP A 51 25.77 30.43 6.03
N VAL A 52 25.21 29.68 6.97
CA VAL A 52 23.92 28.99 6.77
C VAL A 52 22.76 29.97 6.72
N LEU A 53 21.63 29.51 6.18
CA LEU A 53 20.37 30.23 6.24
C LEU A 53 19.80 30.12 7.66
N ASP A 54 19.25 31.22 8.18
CA ASP A 54 18.63 31.30 9.51
C ASP A 54 17.44 30.31 9.60
N HIS A 55 17.01 29.88 10.80
CA HIS A 55 16.01 28.82 10.93
C HIS A 55 14.61 29.31 10.48
N ILE A 56 13.94 28.51 9.64
CA ILE A 56 12.68 28.89 8.99
C ILE A 56 11.48 28.11 9.57
N LEU A 57 10.43 28.83 9.98
CA LEU A 57 9.11 28.24 10.25
C LEU A 57 8.14 28.55 9.10
N LEU A 58 7.70 27.52 8.39
CA LEU A 58 6.66 27.59 7.37
C LEU A 58 5.30 27.26 8.01
N HIS A 59 4.27 28.10 7.79
CA HIS A 59 2.92 27.74 8.25
C HIS A 59 1.75 28.13 7.34
N GLY A 60 0.93 27.13 6.99
CA GLY A 60 -0.22 27.22 6.08
C GLY A 60 -0.83 25.84 5.76
N PRO A 61 -1.85 25.78 4.87
CA PRO A 61 -2.58 24.53 4.55
C PRO A 61 -1.86 23.57 3.56
N PRO A 62 -2.11 22.24 3.61
CA PRO A 62 -1.41 21.22 2.80
C PRO A 62 -1.75 21.26 1.29
N GLY A 63 -0.82 20.78 0.42
CA GLY A 63 -0.76 21.32 -0.96
C GLY A 63 -0.20 20.53 -2.17
N LEU A 64 0.66 19.51 -2.06
CA LEU A 64 1.51 19.09 -3.22
C LEU A 64 1.65 17.55 -3.42
N GLY A 65 0.81 16.98 -4.27
CA GLY A 65 0.51 15.54 -4.35
C GLY A 65 1.49 14.43 -4.89
N LYS A 66 1.56 13.17 -4.33
CA LYS A 66 2.10 11.87 -4.92
C LYS A 66 1.20 10.53 -4.85
N CYS A 67 1.16 9.53 -5.78
CA CYS A 67 -0.07 8.65 -6.03
C CYS A 67 0.08 7.18 -6.53
N ILE A 68 -0.79 6.23 -6.11
CA ILE A 68 -1.07 4.96 -6.84
C ILE A 68 -2.50 4.39 -6.60
N THR A 69 -2.93 3.39 -7.38
CA THR A 69 -4.24 2.69 -7.19
C THR A 69 -4.26 1.73 -5.99
N PRO A 70 -5.43 1.48 -5.36
CA PRO A 70 -5.55 0.63 -4.17
C PRO A 70 -5.33 -0.87 -4.44
N ASP A 71 -5.40 -1.33 -5.69
CA ASP A 71 -5.06 -2.72 -6.08
C ASP A 71 -3.54 -2.95 -6.22
N SER A 72 -2.73 -1.92 -5.96
CA SER A 72 -1.28 -2.02 -5.92
C SER A 72 -0.81 -2.75 -4.67
N PHE A 73 0.21 -3.60 -4.81
CA PHE A 73 0.83 -4.31 -3.70
C PHE A 73 2.04 -3.53 -3.19
N ILE A 74 2.05 -3.16 -1.92
CA ILE A 74 3.13 -2.42 -1.25
C ILE A 74 3.98 -3.40 -0.44
N LEU A 75 5.30 -3.21 -0.45
CA LEU A 75 6.22 -3.98 0.38
C LEU A 75 6.30 -3.36 1.78
N THR A 76 5.87 -4.10 2.78
CA THR A 76 5.79 -3.67 4.18
C THR A 76 6.71 -4.49 5.09
N ALA A 77 6.90 -4.08 6.36
CA ALA A 77 7.54 -4.92 7.37
C ALA A 77 6.82 -6.26 7.61
N GLU A 78 5.53 -6.35 7.26
CA GLU A 78 4.75 -7.59 7.32
C GLU A 78 4.83 -8.39 6.00
N GLY A 79 5.69 -8.04 5.05
CA GLY A 79 5.70 -8.61 3.70
C GLY A 79 4.82 -7.84 2.72
N TRP A 80 4.35 -8.49 1.65
CA TRP A 80 3.53 -7.84 0.63
C TRP A 80 2.08 -7.71 1.08
N ARG A 81 1.50 -6.51 0.95
CA ARG A 81 0.10 -6.22 1.26
C ARG A 81 -0.56 -5.45 0.12
N GLU A 82 -1.80 -5.76 -0.23
CA GLU A 82 -2.58 -4.90 -1.13
C GLU A 82 -2.84 -3.56 -0.42
N PHE A 83 -2.67 -2.44 -1.12
CA PHE A 83 -2.79 -1.10 -0.53
C PHE A 83 -4.19 -0.86 0.06
N ARG A 84 -5.23 -1.45 -0.58
CA ARG A 84 -6.59 -1.55 -0.06
C ARG A 84 -6.69 -2.09 1.38
N GLU A 85 -5.79 -2.97 1.81
CA GLU A 85 -5.77 -3.50 3.19
C GLU A 85 -5.32 -2.48 4.24
N LEU A 86 -4.71 -1.37 3.80
CA LEU A 86 -4.21 -0.29 4.67
C LEU A 86 -5.24 0.85 4.79
N ILE A 87 -6.13 0.94 3.80
CA ILE A 87 -7.18 1.93 3.61
C ILE A 87 -8.49 1.46 4.30
N PRO A 88 -9.14 2.29 5.15
CA PRO A 88 -10.48 1.99 5.65
C PRO A 88 -11.51 1.88 4.50
N PRO A 89 -12.49 0.95 4.57
CA PRO A 89 -13.47 0.76 3.49
C PRO A 89 -14.34 2.00 3.24
N ASP A 90 -14.60 2.79 4.28
CA ASP A 90 -15.42 4.00 4.22
C ASP A 90 -14.58 5.29 4.22
N MET A 91 -13.29 5.22 3.88
CA MET A 91 -12.41 6.39 3.86
C MET A 91 -12.90 7.40 2.81
N PRO A 92 -13.35 8.60 3.21
CA PRO A 92 -13.72 9.62 2.23
C PRO A 92 -12.45 10.06 1.49
N SER A 93 -12.55 10.49 0.23
CA SER A 93 -11.38 11.11 -0.42
C SER A 93 -11.27 12.62 -0.06
N ASP A 94 -10.25 13.39 -0.50
CA ASP A 94 -9.87 14.70 0.14
C ASP A 94 -9.70 14.48 1.68
N SER A 95 -9.27 13.28 2.10
CA SER A 95 -9.01 12.96 3.50
C SER A 95 -7.74 12.13 3.66
N TYR A 96 -7.18 12.18 4.87
CA TYR A 96 -5.99 11.43 5.24
C TYR A 96 -6.24 10.64 6.53
N LYS A 97 -5.42 9.63 6.77
CA LYS A 97 -5.44 8.82 7.97
C LYS A 97 -4.02 8.51 8.42
N LEU A 98 -3.76 8.62 9.72
CA LEU A 98 -2.55 8.07 10.36
C LEU A 98 -2.39 6.58 10.06
N TYR A 99 -1.24 6.18 9.52
CA TYR A 99 -0.92 4.78 9.24
C TYR A 99 0.06 4.21 10.25
N GLY A 100 1.19 4.89 10.49
CA GLY A 100 2.18 4.52 11.51
C GLY A 100 2.86 3.16 11.31
N GLY A 101 2.71 2.53 10.14
CA GLY A 101 3.32 1.26 9.79
C GLY A 101 4.62 1.43 8.99
N TYR A 102 5.54 0.47 9.15
CA TYR A 102 6.81 0.46 8.41
C TYR A 102 6.63 -0.13 7.01
N ILE A 103 7.15 0.56 6.00
CA ILE A 103 7.19 0.13 4.61
C ILE A 103 8.59 0.21 4.03
N TYR A 104 8.82 -0.44 2.89
CA TYR A 104 10.14 -0.45 2.28
C TYR A 104 10.33 0.68 1.27
N GLY A 105 11.24 1.60 1.59
CA GLY A 105 11.64 2.73 0.77
C GLY A 105 12.92 2.49 -0.02
N LEU A 106 13.66 3.56 -0.32
CA LEU A 106 14.98 3.47 -0.96
C LEU A 106 16.09 3.11 0.03
N GLN A 107 15.95 3.47 1.31
CA GLN A 107 17.01 3.31 2.33
C GLN A 107 16.79 2.08 3.22
N GLY A 108 15.60 1.49 3.22
CA GLY A 108 15.30 0.29 4.00
C GLY A 108 13.84 0.23 4.42
N LEU A 109 13.58 -0.30 5.61
CA LEU A 109 12.31 -0.11 6.30
C LEU A 109 12.22 1.31 6.86
N GLU A 110 11.17 2.02 6.49
CA GLU A 110 10.92 3.42 6.79
C GLU A 110 9.50 3.58 7.31
N LEU A 111 9.28 4.47 8.29
CA LEU A 111 7.96 4.70 8.86
C LEU A 111 7.10 5.50 7.87
N ALA A 112 5.93 4.97 7.48
CA ALA A 112 4.95 5.74 6.72
C ALA A 112 3.98 6.44 7.69
N SER A 113 3.88 7.76 7.56
CA SER A 113 3.16 8.63 8.49
C SER A 113 1.65 8.52 8.29
N HIS A 114 1.18 8.79 7.08
CA HIS A 114 -0.23 8.88 6.72
C HIS A 114 -0.50 8.26 5.35
N ILE A 115 -1.72 7.75 5.19
CA ILE A 115 -2.32 7.42 3.90
C ILE A 115 -3.24 8.57 3.52
N TYR A 116 -3.21 8.98 2.26
CA TYR A 116 -4.15 9.94 1.71
C TYR A 116 -5.10 9.28 0.71
N ALA A 117 -6.38 9.59 0.76
CA ALA A 117 -7.37 9.17 -0.23
C ALA A 117 -7.60 10.27 -1.28
N SER A 118 -6.99 10.12 -2.45
CA SER A 118 -7.10 11.03 -3.60
C SER A 118 -8.29 10.75 -4.50
N GLY A 119 -9.10 9.74 -4.17
CA GLY A 119 -10.37 9.45 -4.84
C GLY A 119 -10.19 9.22 -6.33
N LYS A 120 -11.25 9.41 -7.11
CA LYS A 120 -11.20 9.07 -8.53
C LYS A 120 -10.45 10.10 -9.37
N ARG A 121 -9.31 9.73 -9.96
CA ARG A 121 -8.48 10.62 -10.79
C ARG A 121 -8.13 9.97 -12.12
N ARG A 122 -7.77 10.82 -13.10
CA ARG A 122 -7.15 10.37 -14.34
C ARG A 122 -5.84 9.69 -13.96
N THR A 123 -5.66 8.47 -14.43
CA THR A 123 -4.47 7.65 -14.19
C THR A 123 -3.77 7.33 -15.50
N ILE A 124 -2.54 6.84 -15.38
CA ILE A 124 -1.84 6.14 -16.44
C ILE A 124 -1.46 4.76 -15.90
N ARG A 125 -1.88 3.74 -16.65
CA ARG A 125 -1.48 2.36 -16.45
C ARG A 125 -0.26 2.09 -17.33
N VAL A 126 0.87 1.82 -16.69
CA VAL A 126 2.13 1.47 -17.35
C VAL A 126 2.34 -0.02 -17.23
N ARG A 127 2.51 -0.70 -18.36
CA ARG A 127 2.88 -2.12 -18.43
C ARG A 127 4.27 -2.27 -19.04
N THR A 128 5.09 -3.10 -18.42
CA THR A 128 6.45 -3.44 -18.87
C THR A 128 6.47 -4.68 -19.76
N GLN A 129 7.59 -4.94 -20.44
CA GLN A 129 7.76 -6.10 -21.34
C GLN A 129 7.75 -7.44 -20.61
N SER A 130 8.08 -7.50 -19.32
CA SER A 130 7.87 -8.70 -18.50
C SER A 130 6.50 -8.74 -17.82
N GLY A 131 5.67 -7.70 -17.98
CA GLY A 131 4.30 -7.67 -17.48
C GLY A 131 4.13 -7.12 -16.05
N PHE A 132 5.17 -6.58 -15.42
CA PHE A 132 4.96 -5.69 -14.26
C PHE A 132 4.10 -4.51 -14.68
N GLU A 133 3.18 -4.11 -13.81
CA GLU A 133 2.18 -3.09 -14.10
C GLU A 133 2.02 -2.16 -12.89
N LEU A 134 1.96 -0.86 -13.16
CA LEU A 134 1.66 0.16 -12.17
C LEU A 134 0.57 1.06 -12.74
N GLU A 135 -0.41 1.38 -11.92
CA GLU A 135 -1.37 2.44 -12.21
C GLU A 135 -1.29 3.51 -11.12
N GLY A 136 -1.02 4.73 -11.56
CA GLY A 136 -0.94 5.92 -10.74
C GLY A 136 -1.30 7.12 -11.60
N THR A 137 -1.37 8.31 -11.02
CA THR A 137 -1.73 9.50 -11.79
C THR A 137 -0.54 10.01 -12.63
N PRO A 138 -0.74 10.80 -13.70
CA PRO A 138 0.28 10.96 -14.73
C PRO A 138 1.60 11.68 -14.34
N ASN A 139 1.67 12.47 -13.26
CA ASN A 139 2.97 12.95 -12.73
C ASN A 139 3.62 11.99 -11.75
N HIS A 140 3.09 10.78 -11.58
CA HIS A 140 3.68 9.81 -10.67
C HIS A 140 5.08 9.39 -11.12
N ARG A 141 6.06 9.59 -10.26
CA ARG A 141 7.48 9.41 -10.62
C ARG A 141 7.96 8.01 -10.30
N VAL A 142 8.52 7.37 -11.31
CA VAL A 142 9.28 6.12 -11.19
C VAL A 142 10.72 6.32 -11.64
N ILE A 143 11.63 5.47 -11.17
CA ILE A 143 13.02 5.51 -11.61
C ILE A 143 13.15 4.88 -13.00
N VAL A 144 13.80 5.58 -13.92
CA VAL A 144 14.24 5.06 -15.23
C VAL A 144 15.75 5.11 -15.37
N ALA A 145 16.32 4.20 -16.15
CA ALA A 145 17.73 4.30 -16.53
C ALA A 145 17.92 5.35 -17.64
N THR A 146 19.00 6.11 -17.54
CA THR A 146 19.48 7.05 -18.57
C THR A 146 21.01 6.91 -18.72
N PRO A 147 21.64 7.48 -19.77
CA PRO A 147 23.10 7.57 -19.86
C PRO A 147 23.75 8.32 -18.70
N GLN A 148 23.00 9.18 -17.99
CA GLN A 148 23.45 9.92 -16.81
C GLN A 148 23.17 9.15 -15.49
N GLY A 149 22.61 7.94 -15.57
CA GLY A 149 22.26 7.09 -14.43
C GLY A 149 20.75 6.96 -14.20
N PRO A 150 20.35 6.36 -13.07
CA PRO A 150 18.96 6.32 -12.63
C PRO A 150 18.41 7.75 -12.43
N GLN A 151 17.29 8.07 -13.08
CA GLN A 151 16.61 9.36 -12.95
C GLN A 151 15.11 9.17 -12.71
N TRP A 152 14.50 10.12 -12.01
CA TRP A 152 13.05 10.14 -11.82
C TRP A 152 12.34 10.65 -13.07
N LYS A 153 11.46 9.83 -13.63
CA LYS A 153 10.63 10.16 -14.79
C LYS A 153 9.18 9.85 -14.47
N GLN A 154 8.27 10.69 -14.93
CA GLN A 154 6.86 10.61 -14.52
C GLN A 154 6.04 9.78 -15.52
N LEU A 155 4.93 9.15 -15.09
CA LEU A 155 4.25 8.11 -15.88
C LEU A 155 3.79 8.56 -17.27
N ALA A 156 3.46 9.84 -17.48
CA ALA A 156 3.03 10.36 -18.79
C ALA A 156 4.18 10.64 -19.80
N GLU A 157 5.44 10.68 -19.35
CA GLU A 157 6.63 10.92 -20.18
C GLU A 157 7.24 9.56 -20.56
N LEU A 158 6.81 8.48 -19.88
CA LEU A 158 7.25 7.14 -20.19
C LEU A 158 6.81 6.79 -21.61
N THR A 159 7.76 6.28 -22.36
CA THR A 159 7.62 5.82 -23.73
C THR A 159 8.09 4.38 -23.80
N PRO A 160 7.72 3.62 -24.84
CA PRO A 160 8.31 2.30 -25.10
C PRO A 160 9.83 2.29 -25.36
N GLN A 161 10.54 3.42 -25.25
CA GLN A 161 12.01 3.48 -25.27
C GLN A 161 12.62 3.42 -23.86
N ASP A 162 11.84 3.75 -22.82
CA ASP A 162 12.32 3.84 -21.44
C ASP A 162 12.46 2.47 -20.78
N TYR A 163 13.43 2.38 -19.86
CA TYR A 163 13.67 1.21 -19.00
C TYR A 163 13.43 1.62 -17.55
N VAL A 164 12.37 1.10 -16.94
CA VAL A 164 11.97 1.37 -15.56
C VAL A 164 12.67 0.43 -14.58
N ALA A 165 12.93 0.91 -13.37
CA ALA A 165 13.49 0.12 -12.28
C ALA A 165 12.41 -0.76 -11.64
N ILE A 166 12.55 -2.08 -11.79
CA ILE A 166 11.79 -3.08 -11.04
C ILE A 166 12.69 -3.69 -9.96
N ARG A 167 12.31 -3.56 -8.69
CA ARG A 167 13.01 -4.19 -7.57
C ARG A 167 12.90 -5.71 -7.62
N ARG A 168 14.02 -6.38 -7.37
CA ARG A 168 14.13 -7.84 -7.30
C ARG A 168 15.17 -8.29 -6.27
N GLY A 169 15.06 -9.54 -5.83
CA GLY A 169 16.09 -10.20 -5.01
C GLY A 169 16.34 -9.55 -3.65
N LEU A 170 15.41 -8.72 -3.16
CA LEU A 170 15.55 -8.04 -1.87
C LEU A 170 15.43 -9.02 -0.71
N ASN A 171 14.71 -10.13 -0.89
CA ASN A 171 14.51 -11.17 0.12
C ASN A 171 13.96 -10.65 1.47
N ILE A 172 13.13 -9.60 1.41
CA ILE A 172 12.40 -9.08 2.57
C ILE A 172 11.07 -9.83 2.63
N TRP A 173 10.77 -10.44 3.78
CA TRP A 173 9.61 -11.29 3.97
C TRP A 173 8.93 -10.97 5.30
N GLY A 174 7.65 -11.32 5.41
CA GLY A 174 6.89 -11.08 6.64
C GLY A 174 7.23 -12.09 7.75
N PRO A 175 6.78 -11.83 8.99
CA PRO A 175 7.04 -12.70 10.13
C PRO A 175 6.27 -14.03 10.05
N GLN A 176 6.68 -15.00 10.88
CA GLN A 176 6.01 -16.29 10.98
C GLN A 176 4.53 -16.13 11.37
N GLN A 177 3.62 -16.61 10.53
CA GLN A 177 2.19 -16.45 10.75
C GLN A 177 1.63 -17.50 11.71
N SER A 178 0.79 -17.05 12.65
CA SER A 178 0.04 -17.90 13.58
C SER A 178 -1.41 -18.04 13.14
N ILE A 179 -1.99 -19.24 13.31
CA ILE A 179 -3.35 -19.56 12.92
C ILE A 179 -4.17 -19.80 14.19
N VAL A 180 -5.14 -18.93 14.45
CA VAL A 180 -6.07 -19.05 15.58
C VAL A 180 -7.34 -19.72 15.09
N PHE A 181 -7.44 -21.04 15.28
CA PHE A 181 -8.62 -21.81 14.91
C PHE A 181 -9.30 -22.43 16.14
N SER A 182 -10.56 -22.09 16.36
CA SER A 182 -11.43 -22.72 17.37
C SER A 182 -12.51 -23.53 16.65
N PRO A 183 -12.43 -24.88 16.61
CA PRO A 183 -13.40 -25.67 15.87
C PRO A 183 -14.78 -25.55 16.51
N VAL A 184 -15.77 -25.02 15.78
CA VAL A 184 -17.18 -24.97 16.20
C VAL A 184 -17.68 -26.36 16.67
N TYR A 185 -17.10 -27.42 16.11
CA TYR A 185 -17.39 -28.82 16.47
C TYR A 185 -16.82 -29.29 17.81
N GLU A 186 -15.89 -28.60 18.48
CA GLU A 186 -15.50 -28.99 19.85
C GLU A 186 -16.70 -28.88 20.79
N SER A 187 -17.53 -27.84 20.63
CA SER A 187 -18.82 -27.73 21.31
C SER A 187 -19.74 -28.93 21.02
N ASN A 188 -19.74 -29.45 19.79
CA ASN A 188 -20.56 -30.58 19.37
C ASN A 188 -19.99 -31.94 19.79
N ALA A 189 -18.67 -32.12 19.84
CA ALA A 189 -18.02 -33.33 20.34
C ALA A 189 -18.18 -33.43 21.86
N ILE A 190 -18.01 -32.31 22.58
CA ILE A 190 -18.30 -32.22 24.03
C ILE A 190 -19.80 -32.43 24.28
N ARG A 191 -20.69 -31.84 23.47
CA ARG A 191 -22.14 -32.07 23.57
C ARG A 191 -22.52 -33.51 23.24
N GLN A 192 -21.91 -34.14 22.25
CA GLN A 192 -22.12 -35.55 21.91
C GLN A 192 -21.64 -36.46 23.03
N ALA A 193 -20.44 -36.24 23.58
CA ALA A 193 -19.91 -36.98 24.72
C ALA A 193 -20.83 -36.84 25.95
N ARG A 194 -21.32 -35.62 26.25
CA ARG A 194 -22.31 -35.37 27.32
C ARG A 194 -23.65 -36.10 27.05
N VAL A 195 -24.10 -36.16 25.80
CA VAL A 195 -25.35 -36.87 25.43
C VAL A 195 -25.16 -38.39 25.48
N GLU A 196 -24.03 -38.92 25.01
CA GLU A 196 -23.67 -40.34 25.08
C GLU A 196 -23.55 -40.80 26.54
N GLU A 197 -22.83 -40.06 27.37
CA GLU A 197 -22.71 -40.32 28.82
C GLU A 197 -24.07 -40.28 29.52
N ARG A 198 -24.91 -39.28 29.22
CA ARG A 198 -26.28 -39.21 29.76
C ARG A 198 -27.14 -40.39 29.32
N VAL A 199 -27.06 -40.80 28.06
CA VAL A 199 -27.79 -41.98 27.55
C VAL A 199 -27.29 -43.26 28.21
N ARG A 200 -25.98 -43.43 28.43
CA ARG A 200 -25.43 -44.57 29.19
C ARG A 200 -25.94 -44.61 30.63
N ARG A 201 -25.89 -43.50 31.36
CA ARG A 201 -26.40 -43.41 32.75
C ARG A 201 -27.89 -43.72 32.83
N ALA A 202 -28.71 -43.10 31.99
CA ALA A 202 -30.15 -43.35 31.95
C ALA A 202 -30.47 -44.81 31.57
N TYR A 203 -29.73 -45.38 30.63
CA TYR A 203 -29.88 -46.77 30.22
C TYR A 203 -29.48 -47.74 31.34
N ALA A 204 -28.35 -47.51 32.01
CA ALA A 204 -27.87 -48.34 33.12
C ALA A 204 -28.85 -48.33 34.31
N HIS A 205 -29.37 -47.15 34.68
CA HIS A 205 -30.38 -47.01 35.72
C HIS A 205 -31.68 -47.75 35.37
N LEU A 206 -32.18 -47.58 34.13
CA LEU A 206 -33.37 -48.30 33.67
C LEU A 206 -33.15 -49.82 33.60
N TRP A 207 -31.96 -50.28 33.20
CA TRP A 207 -31.62 -51.69 33.18
C TRP A 207 -31.63 -52.30 34.59
N GLN A 208 -31.02 -51.61 35.56
CA GLN A 208 -31.01 -52.02 36.96
C GLN A 208 -32.41 -52.10 37.57
N HIS A 209 -33.31 -51.18 37.22
CA HIS A 209 -34.69 -51.17 37.75
C HIS A 209 -35.65 -52.11 37.01
N LEU A 210 -35.49 -52.30 35.69
CA LEU A 210 -36.43 -53.09 34.88
C LEU A 210 -36.00 -54.56 34.71
N GLY A 211 -34.74 -54.91 34.95
CA GLY A 211 -34.20 -56.26 34.71
C GLY A 211 -34.16 -56.68 33.23
N ARG A 212 -34.45 -55.75 32.31
CA ARG A 212 -34.52 -55.95 30.86
C ARG A 212 -34.05 -54.71 30.10
N ALA A 213 -33.87 -54.84 28.79
CA ALA A 213 -33.72 -53.68 27.91
C ALA A 213 -34.92 -52.71 28.04
N PRO A 214 -34.67 -51.40 28.25
CA PRO A 214 -35.72 -50.40 28.16
C PRO A 214 -36.21 -50.23 26.73
N SER A 215 -37.47 -49.85 26.59
CA SER A 215 -38.08 -49.46 25.34
C SER A 215 -37.62 -48.06 24.93
N GLY A 216 -37.80 -47.73 23.65
CA GLY A 216 -37.52 -46.38 23.17
C GLY A 216 -38.39 -45.28 23.82
N ALA A 217 -39.53 -45.62 24.45
CA ALA A 217 -40.32 -44.66 25.20
C ALA A 217 -39.70 -44.40 26.59
N GLU A 218 -39.43 -45.47 27.35
CA GLU A 218 -38.82 -45.42 28.69
C GLU A 218 -37.47 -44.67 28.67
N LEU A 219 -36.59 -44.97 27.71
CA LEU A 219 -35.28 -44.32 27.61
C LEU A 219 -35.37 -42.82 27.26
N ARG A 220 -36.39 -42.40 26.49
CA ARG A 220 -36.62 -40.97 26.19
C ARG A 220 -37.14 -40.21 27.40
N ALA A 221 -38.03 -40.81 28.19
CA ALA A 221 -38.53 -40.23 29.43
C ALA A 221 -37.39 -40.02 30.45
N ALA A 222 -36.54 -41.03 30.64
CA ALA A 222 -35.40 -40.96 31.57
C ALA A 222 -34.30 -39.95 31.15
N CYS A 223 -34.21 -39.58 29.86
CA CYS A 223 -33.25 -38.58 29.37
C CYS A 223 -33.79 -37.13 29.36
N SER A 224 -34.95 -36.88 29.98
CA SER A 224 -35.75 -35.67 29.79
C SER A 224 -35.02 -34.36 30.12
N THR A 225 -34.91 -33.49 29.11
CA THR A 225 -34.56 -32.06 29.22
C THR A 225 -35.26 -31.32 28.09
N ARG A 226 -35.51 -30.01 28.24
CA ARG A 226 -36.36 -29.17 27.35
C ARG A 226 -35.92 -29.04 25.87
N HIS A 227 -34.94 -29.78 25.38
CA HIS A 227 -34.45 -29.69 24.00
C HIS A 227 -34.33 -31.08 23.34
N TYR A 228 -34.75 -31.16 22.07
CA TYR A 228 -34.66 -32.34 21.21
C TYR A 228 -33.22 -32.89 21.12
N ALA A 229 -32.91 -33.89 21.94
CA ALA A 229 -31.67 -34.66 21.86
C ALA A 229 -31.95 -36.03 21.23
N PRO A 230 -31.10 -36.52 20.30
CA PRO A 230 -31.34 -37.76 19.55
C PRO A 230 -31.03 -39.03 20.36
N VAL A 231 -31.75 -39.24 21.47
CA VAL A 231 -31.56 -40.33 22.45
C VAL A 231 -31.53 -41.72 21.81
N ILE A 232 -32.50 -42.01 20.93
CA ILE A 232 -32.62 -43.35 20.30
C ILE A 232 -31.55 -43.63 19.25
N PRO A 233 -31.21 -42.70 18.33
CA PRO A 233 -30.02 -42.81 17.48
C PRO A 233 -28.72 -42.99 18.28
N THR A 234 -28.56 -42.29 19.41
CA THR A 234 -27.38 -42.42 20.27
C THR A 234 -27.32 -43.80 20.94
N ALA A 235 -28.42 -44.32 21.48
CA ALA A 235 -28.46 -45.65 22.08
C ALA A 235 -28.05 -46.75 21.08
N LYS A 236 -28.57 -46.69 19.85
CA LYS A 236 -28.17 -47.61 18.76
C LYS A 236 -26.68 -47.48 18.41
N ARG A 237 -26.15 -46.26 18.33
CA ARG A 237 -24.72 -46.00 18.06
C ARG A 237 -23.79 -46.56 19.13
N LEU A 238 -24.24 -46.56 20.38
CA LEU A 238 -23.54 -47.12 21.54
C LEU A 238 -23.69 -48.64 21.68
N GLY A 239 -24.41 -49.31 20.77
CA GLY A 239 -24.66 -50.75 20.85
C GLY A 239 -25.62 -51.16 21.98
N LEU A 240 -26.40 -50.23 22.54
CA LEU A 240 -27.35 -50.49 23.62
C LEU A 240 -28.66 -51.07 23.05
N PRO A 241 -29.05 -52.30 23.40
CA PRO A 241 -30.28 -52.91 22.87
C PRO A 241 -31.54 -52.24 23.42
N LEU A 242 -32.62 -52.18 22.64
CA LEU A 242 -33.91 -51.63 23.05
C LEU A 242 -35.00 -52.68 22.90
N SER A 243 -35.89 -52.79 23.89
CA SER A 243 -37.02 -53.72 23.80
C SER A 243 -38.02 -53.27 22.74
N THR A 244 -38.54 -54.25 21.99
CA THR A 244 -39.59 -54.05 20.98
C THR A 244 -40.81 -54.89 21.34
N ARG A 245 -41.96 -54.63 20.70
CA ARG A 245 -43.22 -55.36 20.98
C ARG A 245 -43.16 -56.88 20.70
N HIS A 246 -42.10 -57.40 20.08
CA HIS A 246 -41.98 -58.79 19.65
C HIS A 246 -40.71 -59.50 20.18
N GLY A 247 -40.03 -58.95 21.20
CA GLY A 247 -38.89 -59.65 21.80
C GLY A 247 -38.24 -58.90 22.96
N ILE A 248 -38.09 -59.60 24.09
CA ILE A 248 -37.31 -59.12 25.25
C ILE A 248 -35.88 -59.66 25.09
N VAL A 249 -34.92 -58.75 24.93
CA VAL A 249 -33.49 -59.12 24.91
C VAL A 249 -33.06 -59.44 26.35
N THR A 250 -32.90 -60.72 26.66
CA THR A 250 -32.33 -61.24 27.91
C THR A 250 -30.92 -61.79 27.65
N GLY A 251 -30.04 -61.73 28.66
CA GLY A 251 -28.66 -62.24 28.56
C GLY A 251 -27.58 -61.25 28.06
N TRP A 252 -27.91 -59.97 27.83
CA TRP A 252 -26.90 -58.95 27.51
C TRP A 252 -26.12 -58.53 28.77
N GLN A 253 -24.79 -58.66 28.75
CA GLN A 253 -23.91 -58.30 29.86
C GLN A 253 -23.54 -56.79 29.82
N PRO A 254 -23.98 -55.96 30.78
CA PRO A 254 -23.81 -54.50 30.68
C PRO A 254 -22.35 -54.02 30.86
N GLU A 255 -21.51 -54.81 31.54
CA GLU A 255 -20.26 -54.32 32.11
C GLU A 255 -19.22 -53.87 31.06
N LEU A 256 -19.09 -54.57 29.92
CA LEU A 256 -18.15 -54.14 28.88
C LEU A 256 -18.63 -52.87 28.15
N ALA A 257 -19.92 -52.77 27.84
CA ALA A 257 -20.46 -51.65 27.07
C ALA A 257 -20.54 -50.34 27.90
N LEU A 258 -20.74 -50.45 29.21
CA LEU A 258 -20.77 -49.30 30.13
C LEU A 258 -19.36 -48.86 30.56
N ARG A 259 -18.38 -49.76 30.64
CA ARG A 259 -16.96 -49.43 30.93
C ARG A 259 -16.19 -48.85 29.74
N ALA A 260 -16.73 -48.93 28.53
CA ALA A 260 -16.08 -48.41 27.32
C ALA A 260 -16.05 -46.86 27.31
N THR A 261 -15.10 -46.24 28.02
CA THR A 261 -14.71 -44.85 27.79
C THR A 261 -14.18 -44.72 26.36
N THR A 262 -15.08 -44.44 25.44
CA THR A 262 -14.77 -43.93 24.10
C THR A 262 -14.28 -42.50 24.22
N CYS A 263 -13.09 -42.33 24.79
CA CYS A 263 -12.26 -41.18 24.46
C CYS A 263 -12.21 -41.11 22.92
N PRO A 264 -12.54 -39.97 22.29
CA PRO A 264 -12.44 -39.83 20.85
C PRO A 264 -10.99 -40.08 20.45
N LYS A 265 -10.70 -41.24 19.83
CA LYS A 265 -9.31 -41.67 19.57
C LYS A 265 -8.57 -40.74 18.61
N ASP A 266 -9.31 -39.96 17.81
CA ASP A 266 -8.79 -38.94 16.91
C ASP A 266 -9.45 -37.59 17.22
N ILE A 267 -9.00 -36.89 18.27
CA ILE A 267 -9.19 -35.43 18.34
C ILE A 267 -8.38 -34.86 17.18
N PRO A 268 -9.02 -34.18 16.20
CA PRO A 268 -8.29 -33.68 15.03
C PRO A 268 -7.27 -32.64 15.49
N ARG A 269 -6.05 -32.74 14.97
CA ARG A 269 -5.03 -31.72 15.21
C ARG A 269 -5.25 -30.57 14.24
N TYR A 270 -4.93 -29.35 14.68
CA TYR A 270 -4.92 -28.16 13.84
C TYR A 270 -3.61 -27.43 14.10
N PRO A 271 -2.75 -27.23 13.08
CA PRO A 271 -1.50 -26.52 13.27
C PRO A 271 -1.79 -25.05 13.60
N ARG A 272 -1.10 -24.53 14.63
CA ARG A 272 -1.22 -23.14 15.09
C ARG A 272 -0.30 -22.17 14.36
N VAL A 273 0.47 -22.66 13.40
CA VAL A 273 1.54 -21.94 12.70
C VAL A 273 1.48 -22.35 11.23
N LEU A 274 1.60 -21.38 10.33
CA LEU A 274 1.62 -21.63 8.89
C LEU A 274 3.01 -22.06 8.43
N ASP A 275 3.25 -23.37 8.36
CA ASP A 275 4.52 -23.94 7.91
C ASP A 275 4.55 -24.24 6.38
N PRO A 276 5.74 -24.52 5.79
CA PRO A 276 5.86 -24.77 4.35
C PRO A 276 5.04 -25.96 3.82
N ASP A 277 4.70 -26.94 4.66
CA ASP A 277 3.87 -28.09 4.28
C ASP A 277 2.39 -27.70 4.21
N LEU A 278 1.90 -26.93 5.18
CA LEU A 278 0.55 -26.37 5.11
C LEU A 278 0.41 -25.38 3.94
N ALA A 279 1.43 -24.56 3.72
CA ALA A 279 1.48 -23.64 2.58
C ALA A 279 1.49 -24.39 1.23
N TYR A 280 2.22 -25.50 1.10
CA TYR A 280 2.16 -26.38 -0.07
C TYR A 280 0.74 -26.92 -0.31
N LEU A 281 0.07 -27.40 0.73
CA LEU A 281 -1.33 -27.84 0.62
C LEU A 281 -2.26 -26.70 0.16
N MET A 282 -2.07 -25.47 0.68
CA MET A 282 -2.79 -24.29 0.19
C MET A 282 -2.50 -24.01 -1.28
N GLY A 283 -1.24 -24.11 -1.73
CA GLY A 283 -0.83 -23.96 -3.13
C GLY A 283 -1.51 -24.97 -4.06
N VAL A 284 -1.52 -26.25 -3.69
CA VAL A 284 -2.23 -27.31 -4.44
C VAL A 284 -3.74 -27.03 -4.49
N ILE A 285 -4.34 -26.51 -3.42
CA ILE A 285 -5.77 -26.14 -3.39
C ILE A 285 -6.04 -24.90 -4.25
N VAL A 286 -5.13 -23.92 -4.31
CA VAL A 286 -5.24 -22.78 -5.22
C VAL A 286 -5.08 -23.23 -6.68
N GLY A 287 -4.30 -24.27 -6.99
CA GLY A 287 -4.27 -24.88 -8.32
C GLY A 287 -5.47 -25.82 -8.58
N ASP A 288 -5.27 -27.11 -8.29
CA ASP A 288 -6.19 -28.24 -8.54
C ASP A 288 -7.43 -28.32 -7.62
N GLY A 289 -7.59 -27.37 -6.70
CA GLY A 289 -8.66 -27.35 -5.71
C GLY A 289 -9.86 -26.46 -6.03
N HIS A 290 -11.00 -26.81 -5.41
CA HIS A 290 -12.18 -25.96 -5.26
C HIS A 290 -12.91 -26.22 -3.94
N PHE A 291 -13.64 -25.22 -3.44
CA PHE A 291 -14.54 -25.39 -2.29
C PHE A 291 -15.96 -25.71 -2.78
N GLU A 292 -16.54 -26.82 -2.32
CA GLU A 292 -17.92 -27.20 -2.61
C GLU A 292 -18.88 -26.51 -1.60
N GLN A 293 -19.77 -25.65 -2.09
CA GLN A 293 -20.88 -25.09 -1.30
C GLN A 293 -22.04 -26.09 -1.23
N ARG A 294 -22.16 -26.79 -0.10
CA ARG A 294 -23.38 -27.54 0.28
C ARG A 294 -23.74 -27.26 1.74
N GLY A 295 -24.60 -26.28 1.95
CA GLY A 295 -25.03 -25.81 3.28
C GLY A 295 -24.01 -24.92 3.99
N ASN A 296 -24.24 -24.64 5.28
CA ASN A 296 -23.52 -23.66 6.11
C ASN A 296 -22.04 -24.03 6.43
N SER A 297 -21.39 -24.91 5.68
CA SER A 297 -20.00 -25.33 5.95
C SER A 297 -19.31 -25.85 4.68
N PRO A 298 -18.26 -25.18 4.18
CA PRO A 298 -17.62 -25.54 2.93
C PRO A 298 -16.66 -26.72 3.11
N SER A 299 -16.71 -27.68 2.19
CA SER A 299 -15.70 -28.75 2.08
C SER A 299 -14.80 -28.50 0.88
N CYS A 300 -13.49 -28.61 1.05
CA CYS A 300 -12.55 -28.50 -0.06
C CYS A 300 -12.42 -29.84 -0.81
N ARG A 301 -12.33 -29.80 -2.13
CA ARG A 301 -12.10 -30.93 -3.01
C ARG A 301 -10.91 -30.65 -3.91
N ILE A 302 -9.95 -31.59 -3.94
CA ILE A 302 -8.76 -31.56 -4.79
C ILE A 302 -8.95 -32.65 -5.85
N THR A 303 -8.73 -32.32 -7.12
CA THR A 303 -8.85 -33.26 -8.25
C THR A 303 -7.60 -33.15 -9.10
N THR A 304 -6.81 -34.22 -9.15
CA THR A 304 -5.54 -34.23 -9.90
C THR A 304 -5.28 -35.63 -10.46
N SER A 305 -4.38 -35.75 -11.43
CA SER A 305 -3.99 -37.03 -12.03
C SER A 305 -2.56 -37.46 -11.69
N GLU A 306 -1.78 -36.61 -11.02
CA GLU A 306 -0.36 -36.86 -10.71
C GLU A 306 -0.21 -37.62 -9.37
N PRO A 307 0.31 -38.86 -9.36
CA PRO A 307 0.36 -39.69 -8.14
C PRO A 307 1.23 -39.13 -7.02
N GLU A 308 2.29 -38.40 -7.35
CA GLU A 308 3.17 -37.75 -6.36
C GLU A 308 2.41 -36.68 -5.54
N ILE A 309 1.48 -35.94 -6.16
CA ILE A 309 0.63 -34.97 -5.46
C ILE A 309 -0.32 -35.69 -4.49
N PHE A 310 -0.88 -36.85 -4.87
CA PHE A 310 -1.72 -37.64 -3.95
C PHE A 310 -0.97 -38.05 -2.68
N HIS A 311 0.29 -38.48 -2.82
CA HIS A 311 1.12 -38.91 -1.70
C HIS A 311 1.48 -37.75 -0.77
N GLU A 312 1.91 -36.60 -1.32
CA GLU A 312 2.24 -35.43 -0.49
C GLU A 312 1.00 -34.85 0.22
N VAL A 313 -0.13 -34.70 -0.49
CA VAL A 313 -1.38 -34.22 0.13
C VAL A 313 -1.87 -35.19 1.22
N ALA A 314 -1.73 -36.51 1.02
CA ALA A 314 -2.07 -37.50 2.04
C ALA A 314 -1.10 -37.48 3.24
N ARG A 315 0.21 -37.30 3.00
CA ARG A 315 1.24 -37.16 4.04
C ARG A 315 0.96 -35.95 4.92
N ILE A 316 0.80 -34.77 4.31
CA ILE A 316 0.52 -33.51 5.02
C ILE A 316 -0.79 -33.63 5.81
N CYS A 317 -1.84 -34.24 5.26
CA CYS A 317 -3.08 -34.43 6.01
C CYS A 317 -2.97 -35.44 7.17
N ALA A 318 -2.15 -36.47 7.06
CA ALA A 318 -1.87 -37.39 8.16
C ALA A 318 -1.07 -36.69 9.27
N GLU A 319 0.00 -35.96 8.93
CA GLU A 319 0.88 -35.28 9.88
C GLU A 319 0.21 -34.08 10.58
N LYS A 320 -0.36 -33.14 9.81
CA LYS A 320 -0.87 -31.87 10.33
C LYS A 320 -2.26 -32.00 10.97
N PHE A 321 -3.13 -32.84 10.39
CA PHE A 321 -4.53 -32.96 10.83
C PHE A 321 -4.86 -34.28 11.54
N GLY A 322 -3.96 -35.28 11.52
CA GLY A 322 -4.27 -36.63 12.01
C GLY A 322 -5.32 -37.35 11.15
N ARG A 323 -5.37 -37.07 9.84
CA ARG A 323 -6.43 -37.56 8.94
C ARG A 323 -5.87 -38.24 7.70
N HIS A 324 -6.09 -39.55 7.61
CA HIS A 324 -5.89 -40.31 6.38
C HIS A 324 -6.99 -39.97 5.36
N LEU A 325 -6.57 -39.47 4.20
CA LEU A 325 -7.48 -39.16 3.10
C LEU A 325 -7.94 -40.42 2.38
N ARG A 326 -9.16 -40.36 1.83
CA ARG A 326 -9.66 -41.35 0.87
C ARG A 326 -9.68 -40.71 -0.50
N TRP A 327 -9.13 -41.42 -1.49
CA TRP A 327 -9.20 -41.05 -2.90
C TRP A 327 -10.36 -41.80 -3.55
N SER A 328 -11.08 -41.12 -4.43
CA SER A 328 -12.19 -41.68 -5.21
C SER A 328 -11.98 -41.35 -6.68
N SER A 329 -12.28 -42.30 -7.55
CA SER A 329 -12.25 -42.11 -9.00
C SER A 329 -13.57 -42.58 -9.60
N TYR A 330 -13.97 -41.93 -10.69
CA TYR A 330 -15.08 -42.38 -11.54
C TYR A 330 -14.48 -42.76 -12.90
N ALA A 331 -15.12 -43.71 -13.60
CA ALA A 331 -14.66 -44.12 -14.93
C ALA A 331 -14.52 -42.90 -15.86
N GLY A 332 -13.36 -42.76 -16.51
CA GLY A 332 -13.07 -41.64 -17.42
C GLY A 332 -12.86 -40.27 -16.75
N ARG A 333 -12.66 -40.19 -15.42
CA ARG A 333 -12.36 -38.93 -14.71
C ARG A 333 -11.15 -39.05 -13.81
N ALA A 334 -10.41 -37.95 -13.66
CA ALA A 334 -9.28 -37.85 -12.73
C ALA A 334 -9.71 -38.19 -11.28
N PRO A 335 -8.86 -38.86 -10.49
CA PRO A 335 -9.13 -39.10 -9.07
C PRO A 335 -9.27 -37.79 -8.29
N PHE A 336 -10.04 -37.84 -7.21
CA PHE A 336 -10.26 -36.70 -6.33
C PHE A 336 -10.31 -37.15 -4.87
N THR A 337 -10.03 -36.21 -3.96
CA THR A 337 -10.29 -36.36 -2.53
C THR A 337 -11.10 -35.17 -2.03
N ARG A 338 -11.81 -35.37 -0.91
CA ARG A 338 -12.58 -34.32 -0.23
C ARG A 338 -12.05 -34.16 1.19
N LEU A 339 -11.53 -32.97 1.49
CA LEU A 339 -11.18 -32.56 2.84
C LEU A 339 -12.47 -32.32 3.65
N SER A 340 -12.44 -32.63 4.95
CA SER A 340 -13.62 -32.46 5.80
C SER A 340 -14.02 -30.99 5.92
N GLN A 341 -15.29 -30.73 6.24
CA GLN A 341 -15.78 -29.35 6.47
C GLN A 341 -14.97 -28.61 7.53
N THR A 342 -14.47 -29.29 8.56
CA THR A 342 -13.64 -28.66 9.60
C THR A 342 -12.25 -28.28 9.10
N ILE A 343 -11.66 -29.05 8.18
CA ILE A 343 -10.41 -28.66 7.49
C ILE A 343 -10.70 -27.51 6.51
N GLY A 344 -11.87 -27.53 5.84
CA GLY A 344 -12.34 -26.42 5.01
C GLY A 344 -12.41 -25.11 5.78
N HIS A 345 -13.10 -25.09 6.93
CA HIS A 345 -13.14 -23.93 7.84
C HIS A 345 -11.76 -23.50 8.32
N PHE A 346 -10.91 -24.45 8.78
CA PHE A 346 -9.54 -24.15 9.18
C PHE A 346 -8.74 -23.43 8.08
N LEU A 347 -8.87 -23.87 6.82
CA LEU A 347 -8.18 -23.26 5.69
C LEU A 347 -8.69 -21.84 5.38
N LEU A 348 -9.99 -21.58 5.57
CA LEU A 348 -10.54 -20.22 5.41
C LEU A 348 -10.05 -19.26 6.50
N GLU A 349 -10.03 -19.73 7.76
CA GLU A 349 -9.46 -18.98 8.90
C GLU A 349 -7.93 -18.78 8.75
N ALA A 350 -7.25 -19.67 8.03
CA ALA A 350 -5.84 -19.50 7.61
C ALA A 350 -5.67 -18.57 6.38
N GLY A 351 -6.71 -17.86 5.95
CA GLY A 351 -6.65 -16.85 4.88
C GLY A 351 -6.89 -17.36 3.46
N MET A 352 -7.42 -18.58 3.27
CA MET A 352 -7.93 -19.00 1.96
C MET A 352 -9.28 -18.34 1.66
N HIS A 353 -9.54 -18.02 0.39
CA HIS A 353 -10.82 -17.47 -0.05
C HIS A 353 -11.59 -18.43 -0.95
N MET A 354 -12.93 -18.37 -0.87
CA MET A 354 -13.81 -19.12 -1.76
C MET A 354 -14.08 -18.30 -3.03
N GLY A 355 -13.73 -18.83 -4.20
CA GLY A 355 -13.92 -18.13 -5.47
C GLY A 355 -13.93 -19.04 -6.70
N ARG A 356 -14.33 -18.47 -7.83
CA ARG A 356 -14.11 -19.07 -9.16
C ARG A 356 -12.63 -18.93 -9.57
N ALA A 357 -12.21 -19.62 -10.63
CA ALA A 357 -10.82 -19.60 -11.10
C ALA A 357 -10.25 -18.18 -11.36
N GLU A 358 -11.08 -17.26 -11.82
CA GLU A 358 -10.72 -15.84 -12.07
C GLU A 358 -10.51 -15.02 -10.78
N ALA A 359 -11.12 -15.43 -9.67
CA ALA A 359 -11.08 -14.75 -8.37
C ALA A 359 -10.10 -15.41 -7.38
N LYS A 360 -9.33 -16.42 -7.83
CA LYS A 360 -8.26 -17.03 -7.01
C LYS A 360 -7.16 -15.98 -6.74
N GLU A 361 -6.52 -16.07 -5.57
CA GLU A 361 -5.43 -15.19 -5.16
C GLU A 361 -4.50 -15.92 -4.19
N VAL A 362 -3.31 -15.37 -3.94
CA VAL A 362 -2.42 -15.87 -2.89
C VAL A 362 -3.06 -15.55 -1.54
N PRO A 363 -3.22 -16.53 -0.63
CA PRO A 363 -3.76 -16.31 0.71
C PRO A 363 -3.02 -15.18 1.43
N THR A 364 -3.75 -14.30 2.12
CA THR A 364 -3.16 -13.13 2.80
C THR A 364 -2.13 -13.53 3.86
N ALA A 365 -2.35 -14.64 4.57
CA ALA A 365 -1.36 -15.21 5.48
C ALA A 365 -0.07 -15.62 4.74
N VAL A 366 -0.16 -16.23 3.56
CA VAL A 366 1.02 -16.63 2.77
C VAL A 366 1.77 -15.38 2.27
N LEU A 367 1.08 -14.35 1.75
CA LEU A 367 1.71 -13.09 1.30
C LEU A 367 2.56 -12.40 2.39
N ARG A 368 2.16 -12.58 3.65
CA ARG A 368 2.80 -12.02 4.85
C ARG A 368 3.71 -13.00 5.60
N SER A 369 4.02 -14.15 5.02
CA SER A 369 4.86 -15.18 5.66
C SER A 369 6.36 -15.06 5.31
N PRO A 370 7.23 -15.82 5.99
CA PRO A 370 8.65 -15.93 5.63
C PRO A 370 8.88 -16.63 4.29
N ALA A 371 10.10 -16.48 3.76
CA ALA A 371 10.56 -17.05 2.49
C ALA A 371 10.19 -18.53 2.30
N GLU A 372 10.48 -19.36 3.30
CA GLU A 372 10.27 -20.82 3.27
C GLU A 372 8.79 -21.22 3.13
N VAL A 373 7.89 -20.47 3.76
CA VAL A 373 6.45 -20.70 3.70
C VAL A 373 5.91 -20.32 2.32
N ILE A 374 6.37 -19.17 1.79
CA ILE A 374 6.05 -18.71 0.44
C ILE A 374 6.59 -19.67 -0.61
N ALA A 375 7.82 -20.16 -0.45
CA ALA A 375 8.39 -21.20 -1.30
C ALA A 375 7.56 -22.49 -1.26
N GLY A 376 7.11 -22.92 -0.07
CA GLY A 376 6.18 -24.06 0.08
C GLY A 376 4.88 -23.87 -0.70
N PHE A 377 4.25 -22.69 -0.61
CA PHE A 377 3.06 -22.36 -1.41
C PHE A 377 3.33 -22.37 -2.92
N LEU A 378 4.44 -21.76 -3.35
CA LEU A 378 4.82 -21.71 -4.77
C LEU A 378 5.13 -23.11 -5.31
N GLN A 379 5.81 -23.98 -4.55
CA GLN A 379 5.97 -25.39 -4.89
C GLN A 379 4.61 -26.04 -5.17
N GLY A 380 3.64 -25.94 -4.25
CA GLY A 380 2.33 -26.57 -4.41
C GLY A 380 1.53 -26.04 -5.61
N LEU A 381 1.64 -24.73 -5.87
CA LEU A 381 0.97 -24.08 -6.98
C LEU A 381 1.58 -24.47 -8.35
N PHE A 382 2.90 -24.56 -8.43
CA PHE A 382 3.63 -24.99 -9.63
C PHE A 382 3.65 -26.52 -9.81
N ASP A 383 3.46 -27.30 -8.75
CA ASP A 383 3.30 -28.75 -8.82
C ASP A 383 1.91 -29.15 -9.34
N ALA A 384 0.86 -28.39 -9.01
CA ALA A 384 -0.46 -28.52 -9.65
C ALA A 384 -0.46 -28.01 -11.11
N ASP A 385 -0.54 -26.69 -11.31
CA ASP A 385 -0.80 -26.07 -12.63
C ASP A 385 0.48 -25.75 -13.46
N GLY A 386 1.67 -25.97 -12.90
CA GLY A 386 2.94 -25.62 -13.55
C GLY A 386 3.48 -26.71 -14.49
N HIS A 387 4.21 -26.29 -15.51
CA HIS A 387 4.90 -27.14 -16.47
C HIS A 387 6.40 -26.85 -16.51
N ALA A 388 7.21 -27.85 -16.13
CA ALA A 388 8.66 -27.84 -16.34
C ALA A 388 8.97 -28.51 -17.69
N TRP A 389 9.43 -27.72 -18.65
CA TRP A 389 9.72 -28.10 -20.02
C TRP A 389 10.91 -29.08 -20.09
N ALA A 390 11.05 -29.80 -21.21
CA ALA A 390 12.13 -30.76 -21.39
C ALA A 390 13.54 -30.12 -21.39
N ASP A 391 13.64 -28.82 -21.69
CA ASP A 391 14.85 -28.01 -21.62
C ASP A 391 15.00 -27.21 -20.32
N GLY A 392 14.14 -27.46 -19.32
CA GLY A 392 14.21 -26.84 -18.00
C GLY A 392 13.63 -25.43 -17.90
N TYR A 393 12.95 -24.90 -18.92
CA TYR A 393 12.11 -23.71 -18.72
C TYR A 393 10.84 -24.04 -17.94
N ILE A 394 10.27 -23.04 -17.29
CA ILE A 394 9.11 -23.21 -16.42
C ILE A 394 7.99 -22.29 -16.92
N GLU A 395 6.82 -22.88 -17.17
CA GLU A 395 5.59 -22.17 -17.50
C GLU A 395 4.54 -22.46 -16.43
N TRP A 396 3.75 -21.46 -16.04
CA TRP A 396 2.59 -21.65 -15.16
C TRP A 396 1.44 -20.78 -15.65
N THR A 397 0.23 -21.33 -15.68
CA THR A 397 -0.95 -20.70 -16.29
C THR A 397 -2.10 -20.58 -15.29
N THR A 398 -2.81 -19.45 -15.30
CA THR A 398 -4.02 -19.25 -14.50
C THR A 398 -5.04 -18.37 -15.22
N LYS A 399 -6.31 -18.42 -14.82
CA LYS A 399 -7.30 -17.40 -15.20
C LYS A 399 -7.21 -16.12 -14.37
N SER A 400 -6.71 -16.18 -13.13
CA SER A 400 -6.70 -15.01 -12.24
C SER A 400 -5.54 -14.05 -12.54
N LEU A 401 -5.88 -12.83 -12.94
CA LEU A 401 -4.90 -11.75 -13.07
C LEU A 401 -4.29 -11.35 -11.73
N LYS A 402 -5.07 -11.37 -10.64
CA LYS A 402 -4.59 -11.01 -9.30
C LYS A 402 -3.54 -12.01 -8.81
N LEU A 403 -3.84 -13.31 -8.91
CA LEU A 403 -2.90 -14.39 -8.57
C LEU A 403 -1.62 -14.30 -9.42
N ALA A 404 -1.75 -14.07 -10.74
CA ALA A 404 -0.59 -13.97 -11.61
C ALA A 404 0.30 -12.75 -11.31
N ARG A 405 -0.29 -11.61 -10.91
CA ARG A 405 0.46 -10.43 -10.41
C ARG A 405 1.18 -10.75 -9.09
N GLN A 406 0.47 -11.30 -8.11
CA GLN A 406 1.03 -11.67 -6.80
C GLN A 406 2.19 -12.67 -6.94
N VAL A 407 2.00 -13.76 -7.69
CA VAL A 407 3.06 -14.76 -7.93
C VAL A 407 4.26 -14.14 -8.64
N GLN A 408 4.06 -13.24 -9.60
CA GLN A 408 5.17 -12.51 -10.24
C GLN A 408 5.95 -11.65 -9.25
N LEU A 409 5.29 -10.95 -8.33
CA LEU A 409 5.96 -10.13 -7.30
C LEU A 409 6.73 -10.98 -6.29
N LEU A 410 6.16 -12.10 -5.85
CA LEU A 410 6.84 -13.04 -4.95
C LEU A 410 8.11 -13.60 -5.61
N LEU A 411 8.01 -14.05 -6.87
CA LEU A 411 9.17 -14.52 -7.65
C LEU A 411 10.21 -13.41 -7.82
N ALA A 412 9.79 -12.19 -8.15
CA ALA A 412 10.70 -11.05 -8.26
C ALA A 412 11.45 -10.79 -6.93
N ASN A 413 10.80 -10.94 -5.78
CA ASN A 413 11.42 -10.76 -4.47
C ASN A 413 12.48 -11.83 -4.13
N PHE A 414 12.32 -13.07 -4.61
CA PHE A 414 13.38 -14.12 -4.65
C PHE A 414 14.48 -13.85 -5.71
N GLY A 415 14.37 -12.80 -6.51
CA GLY A 415 15.31 -12.49 -7.59
C GLY A 415 15.06 -13.27 -8.88
N ILE A 416 13.87 -13.83 -9.05
CA ILE A 416 13.43 -14.62 -10.21
C ILE A 416 12.50 -13.75 -11.06
N ILE A 417 12.95 -13.30 -12.24
CA ILE A 417 12.09 -12.53 -13.14
C ILE A 417 11.23 -13.49 -13.99
N ALA A 418 9.94 -13.57 -13.65
CA ALA A 418 8.92 -14.25 -14.46
C ALA A 418 8.28 -13.28 -15.45
N HIS A 419 8.20 -13.66 -16.72
CA HIS A 419 7.54 -12.87 -17.78
C HIS A 419 6.06 -13.25 -17.88
N ARG A 420 5.15 -12.32 -17.57
CA ARG A 420 3.69 -12.49 -17.71
C ARG A 420 3.21 -12.10 -19.10
N HIS A 421 2.48 -12.99 -19.76
CA HIS A 421 1.80 -12.72 -21.04
C HIS A 421 0.39 -13.34 -21.06
N ILE A 422 -0.41 -12.98 -22.06
CA ILE A 422 -1.79 -13.46 -22.22
C ILE A 422 -1.84 -14.52 -23.32
N LYS A 423 -2.50 -15.65 -23.02
CA LYS A 423 -2.77 -16.75 -23.95
C LYS A 423 -4.27 -16.89 -24.14
N TRP A 424 -4.72 -16.93 -25.38
CA TRP A 424 -6.14 -17.11 -25.74
C TRP A 424 -6.41 -18.56 -26.09
N VAL A 425 -7.44 -19.16 -25.48
CA VAL A 425 -7.85 -20.55 -25.70
C VAL A 425 -9.37 -20.60 -25.79
N GLN A 426 -9.91 -21.00 -26.94
CA GLN A 426 -11.37 -21.12 -27.16
C GLN A 426 -12.17 -19.84 -26.84
N GLY A 427 -11.58 -18.66 -27.05
CA GLY A 427 -12.18 -17.35 -26.75
C GLY A 427 -11.94 -16.85 -25.32
N GLU A 428 -11.45 -17.69 -24.43
CA GLU A 428 -11.09 -17.36 -23.05
C GLU A 428 -9.64 -16.88 -22.95
N SER A 429 -9.38 -15.91 -22.07
CA SER A 429 -8.02 -15.38 -21.83
C SER A 429 -7.41 -15.95 -20.54
N TYR A 430 -6.14 -16.35 -20.61
CA TYR A 430 -5.36 -16.88 -19.49
C TYR A 430 -4.06 -16.09 -19.33
N GLN A 431 -3.65 -15.89 -18.08
CA GLN A 431 -2.34 -15.34 -17.74
C GLN A 431 -1.32 -16.47 -17.69
N VAL A 432 -0.17 -16.28 -18.33
CA VAL A 432 0.93 -17.24 -18.37
C VAL A 432 2.19 -16.57 -17.83
N LEU A 433 2.78 -17.15 -16.79
CA LEU A 433 4.10 -16.80 -16.28
C LEU A 433 5.14 -17.74 -16.88
N PHE A 434 6.14 -17.18 -17.55
CA PHE A 434 7.28 -17.91 -18.11
C PHE A 434 8.58 -17.52 -17.41
N ILE A 435 9.35 -18.52 -16.98
CA ILE A 435 10.65 -18.36 -16.29
C ILE A 435 11.71 -19.12 -17.10
N GLY A 436 12.82 -18.46 -17.43
CA GLY A 436 13.84 -19.02 -18.32
C GLY A 436 15.27 -18.61 -18.00
N GLY A 437 16.22 -19.44 -18.45
CA GLY A 437 17.65 -19.26 -18.23
C GLY A 437 18.02 -19.24 -16.74
N GLN A 438 18.90 -18.32 -16.34
CA GLN A 438 19.34 -18.15 -14.95
C GLN A 438 18.20 -17.92 -13.95
N ASP A 439 17.09 -17.30 -14.36
CA ASP A 439 15.93 -17.13 -13.46
C ASP A 439 15.23 -18.47 -13.20
N ALA A 440 15.22 -19.40 -14.17
CA ALA A 440 14.73 -20.75 -13.95
C ALA A 440 15.70 -21.59 -13.10
N GLU A 441 17.02 -21.38 -13.23
CA GLU A 441 18.01 -21.99 -12.32
C GLU A 441 17.78 -21.53 -10.88
N ARG A 442 17.63 -20.21 -10.66
CA ARG A 442 17.26 -19.65 -9.35
C ARG A 442 15.94 -20.19 -8.82
N PHE A 443 14.95 -20.45 -9.68
CA PHE A 443 13.70 -21.10 -9.27
C PHE A 443 13.99 -22.52 -8.76
N PHE A 444 14.71 -23.35 -9.51
CA PHE A 444 15.03 -24.73 -9.09
C PHE A 444 15.82 -24.80 -7.78
N ASP A 445 16.69 -23.80 -7.52
CA ASP A 445 17.54 -23.74 -6.34
C ASP A 445 16.86 -23.15 -5.10
N GLN A 446 15.98 -22.14 -5.25
CA GLN A 446 15.33 -21.46 -4.11
C GLN A 446 13.91 -21.96 -3.80
N ILE A 447 13.20 -22.48 -4.80
CA ILE A 447 11.78 -22.91 -4.67
C ILE A 447 11.66 -24.38 -5.04
N GLY A 448 12.07 -24.74 -6.26
CA GLY A 448 12.02 -26.09 -6.78
C GLY A 448 10.60 -26.65 -6.95
N PHE A 449 10.54 -27.96 -7.10
CA PHE A 449 9.33 -28.78 -7.19
C PHE A 449 9.45 -29.94 -6.22
N ARG A 450 8.34 -30.38 -5.61
CA ARG A 450 8.32 -31.63 -4.85
C ARG A 450 8.20 -32.84 -5.76
N LEU A 451 7.62 -32.68 -6.95
CA LEU A 451 7.54 -33.73 -7.98
C LEU A 451 8.94 -33.99 -8.58
N ARG A 452 9.44 -35.23 -8.42
CA ARG A 452 10.77 -35.63 -8.89
C ARG A 452 10.93 -35.40 -10.40
N ARG A 453 9.91 -35.80 -11.19
CA ARG A 453 9.86 -35.61 -12.65
C ARG A 453 10.01 -34.15 -13.08
N LYS A 454 9.53 -33.19 -12.27
CA LYS A 454 9.67 -31.75 -12.54
C LYS A 454 11.05 -31.26 -12.09
N GLN A 455 11.50 -31.61 -10.88
CA GLN A 455 12.80 -31.20 -10.34
C GLN A 455 13.99 -31.68 -11.20
N GLU A 456 13.94 -32.91 -11.73
CA GLU A 456 14.97 -33.48 -12.61
C GLU A 456 15.22 -32.67 -13.90
N ARG A 457 14.27 -31.83 -14.33
CA ARG A 457 14.44 -30.95 -15.51
C ARG A 457 15.53 -29.90 -15.34
N CYS A 458 15.93 -29.59 -14.11
CA CYS A 458 17.07 -28.71 -13.82
C CYS A 458 18.38 -29.20 -14.49
N ALA A 459 18.58 -30.52 -14.63
CA ALA A 459 19.78 -31.07 -15.27
C ALA A 459 19.87 -30.70 -16.76
N ALA A 460 18.74 -30.62 -17.47
CA ALA A 460 18.68 -30.18 -18.87
C ALA A 460 18.88 -28.66 -19.03
N LEU A 461 18.60 -27.88 -17.98
CA LEU A 461 18.89 -26.45 -17.91
C LEU A 461 20.41 -26.22 -17.87
N ARG A 462 21.06 -26.85 -16.88
CA ARG A 462 22.50 -26.73 -16.56
C ARG A 462 23.45 -27.38 -17.55
N SER A 463 23.03 -28.46 -18.24
CA SER A 463 23.92 -29.20 -19.17
C SER A 463 24.21 -28.50 -20.50
N ARG A 464 23.59 -27.35 -20.77
CA ARG A 464 23.79 -26.58 -22.01
C ARG A 464 24.31 -25.19 -21.68
N PRO A 465 25.43 -24.71 -22.28
CA PRO A 465 25.86 -23.33 -22.12
C PRO A 465 24.83 -22.40 -22.77
N ARG A 466 24.19 -21.54 -21.98
CA ARG A 466 23.18 -20.57 -22.46
C ARG A 466 23.74 -19.15 -22.40
N GLY A 467 23.25 -18.29 -23.31
CA GLY A 467 23.53 -16.86 -23.26
C GLY A 467 22.90 -16.19 -22.03
N PRO A 468 23.32 -14.96 -21.70
CA PRO A 468 22.80 -14.22 -20.55
C PRO A 468 21.29 -13.97 -20.69
N THR A 469 20.57 -14.07 -19.57
CA THR A 469 19.12 -13.81 -19.51
C THR A 469 18.78 -12.37 -19.86
N ARG A 470 17.53 -12.15 -20.26
CA ARG A 470 16.99 -10.79 -20.46
C ARG A 470 17.04 -9.99 -19.15
N SER A 471 16.80 -10.65 -18.03
CA SER A 471 16.87 -10.09 -16.67
C SER A 471 18.26 -9.58 -16.26
N ASP A 472 19.35 -10.03 -16.88
CA ASP A 472 20.72 -9.56 -16.59
C ASP A 472 21.18 -8.41 -17.48
N ARG A 473 20.38 -7.98 -18.46
CA ARG A 473 20.74 -6.90 -19.39
C ARG A 473 20.66 -5.53 -18.73
N VAL A 474 21.56 -4.63 -19.13
CA VAL A 474 21.69 -3.28 -18.58
C VAL A 474 21.57 -2.25 -19.71
N PRO A 475 20.59 -1.33 -19.65
CA PRO A 475 20.45 -0.25 -20.62
C PRO A 475 21.60 0.76 -20.49
N PHE A 476 21.92 1.46 -21.58
CA PHE A 476 22.95 2.51 -21.68
C PHE A 476 24.40 2.15 -21.28
N ALA A 477 24.65 0.96 -20.74
CA ALA A 477 25.99 0.52 -20.33
C ALA A 477 27.04 0.58 -21.46
N HIS A 478 26.63 0.44 -22.72
CA HIS A 478 27.53 0.58 -23.87
C HIS A 478 28.03 2.03 -24.05
N VAL A 479 27.20 3.04 -23.76
CA VAL A 479 27.55 4.47 -23.86
C VAL A 479 28.64 4.80 -22.83
N LEU A 480 28.42 4.41 -21.57
CA LEU A 480 29.34 4.64 -20.46
C LEU A 480 30.67 3.90 -20.66
N LEU A 481 30.62 2.65 -21.13
CA LEU A 481 31.83 1.88 -21.45
C LEU A 481 32.63 2.48 -22.61
N ASP A 482 31.98 3.06 -23.63
CA ASP A 482 32.72 3.73 -24.70
C ASP A 482 33.36 5.04 -24.21
N GLN A 483 32.64 5.85 -23.42
CA GLN A 483 33.20 7.05 -22.77
C GLN A 483 34.43 6.71 -21.90
N LEU A 484 34.35 5.67 -21.07
CA LEU A 484 35.47 5.19 -20.26
C LEU A 484 36.65 4.70 -21.11
N LEU A 485 36.39 3.97 -22.20
CA LEU A 485 37.42 3.51 -23.13
C LEU A 485 38.14 4.68 -23.81
N GLU A 486 37.39 5.70 -24.24
CA GLU A 486 37.92 6.89 -24.91
C GLU A 486 38.75 7.77 -23.96
N LYS A 487 38.28 8.01 -22.73
CA LYS A 487 39.02 8.79 -21.71
C LYS A 487 40.31 8.11 -21.25
N THR A 488 40.39 6.78 -21.28
CA THR A 488 41.55 6.03 -20.77
C THR A 488 42.58 5.65 -21.83
N ARG A 489 42.49 6.22 -23.04
CA ARG A 489 43.50 6.08 -24.10
C ARG A 489 44.92 6.44 -23.61
N PRO A 490 45.99 5.87 -24.20
CA PRO A 490 45.99 4.99 -25.39
C PRO A 490 45.79 3.50 -25.06
N HIS A 491 45.12 2.78 -25.97
CA HIS A 491 44.84 1.34 -25.84
C HIS A 491 45.38 0.53 -27.04
N PRO A 492 45.72 -0.76 -26.87
CA PRO A 492 46.09 -1.63 -27.98
C PRO A 492 44.95 -1.83 -28.99
N ARG A 493 45.28 -1.95 -30.29
CA ARG A 493 44.29 -2.21 -31.36
C ARG A 493 43.41 -3.45 -31.10
N ALA A 494 43.96 -4.46 -30.41
CA ALA A 494 43.21 -5.67 -30.01
C ALA A 494 42.04 -5.34 -29.06
N LEU A 495 42.22 -4.40 -28.12
CA LEU A 495 41.17 -3.98 -27.19
C LEU A 495 40.05 -3.25 -27.92
N HIS A 496 40.38 -2.36 -28.86
CA HIS A 496 39.37 -1.71 -29.70
C HIS A 496 38.56 -2.69 -30.56
N LYS A 497 39.16 -3.81 -31.01
CA LYS A 497 38.41 -4.89 -31.69
C LYS A 497 37.43 -5.59 -30.75
N ILE A 498 37.83 -5.83 -29.49
CA ILE A 498 36.97 -6.44 -28.45
C ILE A 498 35.77 -5.54 -28.10
N PHE A 499 35.97 -4.22 -28.12
CA PHE A 499 34.94 -3.21 -27.82
C PHE A 499 34.08 -2.79 -29.04
N GLN A 500 34.19 -3.44 -30.21
CA GLN A 500 33.40 -3.05 -31.40
C GLN A 500 31.88 -3.03 -31.14
N HIS A 501 31.35 -3.97 -30.37
CA HIS A 501 29.92 -4.03 -30.01
C HIS A 501 29.49 -3.00 -28.96
N VAL A 502 30.45 -2.48 -28.19
CA VAL A 502 30.23 -1.35 -27.28
C VAL A 502 30.07 -0.08 -28.11
N LYS A 503 30.98 0.13 -29.07
CA LYS A 503 31.00 1.27 -30.00
C LYS A 503 29.82 1.29 -30.99
N SER A 504 29.34 0.14 -31.43
CA SER A 504 28.18 0.06 -32.34
C SER A 504 26.83 0.25 -31.63
N GLY A 505 26.78 0.05 -30.31
CA GLY A 505 25.52 0.03 -29.55
C GLY A 505 24.55 -1.09 -29.97
N ASP A 506 25.01 -2.10 -30.72
CA ASP A 506 24.15 -3.06 -31.43
C ASP A 506 23.31 -3.97 -30.52
N ARG A 507 23.66 -4.07 -29.24
CA ARG A 507 22.94 -4.87 -28.24
C ARG A 507 23.14 -4.38 -26.82
N LEU A 508 22.13 -4.66 -25.99
CA LEU A 508 22.25 -4.54 -24.54
C LEU A 508 23.25 -5.56 -24.00
N LEU A 509 24.13 -5.09 -23.12
CA LEU A 509 25.15 -5.90 -22.45
C LEU A 509 24.58 -6.49 -21.15
N SER A 510 25.05 -7.68 -20.77
CA SER A 510 24.72 -8.27 -19.46
C SER A 510 25.66 -7.75 -18.36
N ARG A 511 25.27 -7.78 -17.08
CA ARG A 511 26.14 -7.33 -15.97
C ARG A 511 27.48 -8.05 -15.96
N ALA A 512 27.47 -9.37 -16.17
CA ALA A 512 28.68 -10.17 -16.29
C ALA A 512 29.58 -9.72 -17.46
N THR A 513 28.97 -9.33 -18.59
CA THR A 513 29.68 -8.82 -19.77
C THR A 513 30.29 -7.44 -19.51
N VAL A 514 29.54 -6.55 -18.86
CA VAL A 514 30.03 -5.21 -18.46
C VAL A 514 31.21 -5.32 -17.50
N ARG A 515 31.10 -6.15 -16.45
CA ARG A 515 32.21 -6.40 -15.51
C ARG A 515 33.46 -6.96 -16.20
N LYS A 516 33.28 -7.86 -17.18
CA LYS A 516 34.39 -8.35 -18.02
C LYS A 516 35.06 -7.23 -18.82
N TYR A 517 34.30 -6.29 -19.39
CA TYR A 517 34.88 -5.15 -20.09
C TYR A 517 35.61 -4.19 -19.13
N LEU A 518 35.04 -3.91 -17.95
CA LEU A 518 35.70 -3.11 -16.92
C LEU A 518 37.04 -3.72 -16.47
N SER A 519 37.14 -5.05 -16.33
CA SER A 519 38.41 -5.71 -15.97
C SER A 519 39.50 -5.64 -17.04
N LEU A 520 39.17 -5.20 -18.26
CA LEU A 520 40.13 -5.00 -19.36
C LEU A 520 40.60 -3.54 -19.49
N LEU A 521 40.00 -2.62 -18.72
CA LEU A 521 40.38 -1.20 -18.69
C LEU A 521 41.40 -0.94 -17.56
N PRO A 522 42.28 0.07 -17.70
CA PRO A 522 43.28 0.39 -16.68
C PRO A 522 42.62 0.96 -15.42
N SER A 523 43.22 0.68 -14.25
CA SER A 523 42.70 1.08 -12.93
C SER A 523 42.41 2.58 -12.75
N LYS A 524 42.96 3.45 -13.62
CA LYS A 524 42.68 4.89 -13.66
C LYS A 524 41.18 5.21 -13.86
N ILE A 525 40.36 4.30 -14.42
CA ILE A 525 38.89 4.48 -14.51
C ILE A 525 38.21 4.73 -13.17
N THR A 526 38.82 4.33 -12.04
CA THR A 526 38.25 4.45 -10.69
C THR A 526 37.97 5.89 -10.25
N LYS A 527 38.47 6.90 -10.98
CA LYS A 527 38.24 8.33 -10.71
C LYS A 527 37.25 8.98 -11.68
N GLU A 528 36.73 8.23 -12.65
CA GLU A 528 35.82 8.77 -13.68
C GLU A 528 34.35 8.65 -13.25
N PRO A 529 33.54 9.72 -13.38
CA PRO A 529 32.14 9.70 -12.95
C PRO A 529 31.28 8.68 -13.72
N GLU A 530 31.64 8.37 -14.98
CA GLU A 530 30.95 7.36 -15.78
C GLU A 530 31.04 5.95 -15.17
N LEU A 531 32.10 5.64 -14.40
CA LEU A 531 32.19 4.37 -13.69
C LEU A 531 31.15 4.32 -12.56
N GLN A 532 31.04 5.39 -11.78
CA GLN A 532 30.08 5.47 -10.67
C GLN A 532 28.64 5.42 -11.18
N ILE A 533 28.34 6.11 -12.28
CA ILE A 533 27.05 6.01 -12.97
C ILE A 533 26.79 4.57 -13.42
N LEU A 534 27.76 3.93 -14.06
CA LEU A 534 27.64 2.55 -14.53
C LEU A 534 27.43 1.57 -13.38
N GLU A 535 28.09 1.77 -12.23
CA GLU A 535 27.90 0.96 -11.03
C GLU A 535 26.47 1.06 -10.47
N THR A 536 25.85 2.24 -10.48
CA THR A 536 24.42 2.38 -10.09
C THR A 536 23.48 1.64 -11.05
N LEU A 537 23.75 1.66 -12.37
CA LEU A 537 22.99 0.87 -13.35
C LEU A 537 23.23 -0.64 -13.24
N LEU A 538 24.39 -1.05 -12.70
CA LEU A 538 24.76 -2.45 -12.46
C LEU A 538 24.13 -3.06 -11.21
N ASP A 539 23.43 -2.31 -10.35
CA ASP A 539 22.77 -2.79 -9.13
C ASP A 539 22.05 -4.13 -9.39
N PRO A 540 22.43 -5.24 -8.70
CA PRO A 540 21.81 -6.53 -8.91
C PRO A 540 20.36 -6.59 -8.42
N THR A 541 19.97 -5.74 -7.47
CA THR A 541 18.61 -5.65 -6.89
C THR A 541 17.62 -4.90 -7.78
N ILE A 542 18.09 -4.29 -8.88
CA ILE A 542 17.25 -3.67 -9.89
C ILE A 542 17.22 -4.54 -11.14
N TYR A 543 16.03 -4.79 -11.67
CA TYR A 543 15.81 -5.25 -13.02
C TYR A 543 15.31 -4.07 -13.86
N TRP A 544 16.07 -3.72 -14.90
CA TRP A 544 15.71 -2.68 -15.86
C TRP A 544 14.76 -3.27 -16.90
N ASP A 545 13.45 -3.20 -16.62
CA ASP A 545 12.44 -3.68 -17.57
C ASP A 545 12.02 -2.56 -18.51
N ARG A 546 11.81 -2.91 -19.78
CA ARG A 546 11.43 -1.95 -20.81
C ARG A 546 9.93 -1.68 -20.75
N VAL A 547 9.51 -0.44 -20.91
CA VAL A 547 8.09 -0.09 -21.03
C VAL A 547 7.52 -0.74 -22.30
N ALA A 548 6.35 -1.38 -22.18
CA ALA A 548 5.65 -2.03 -23.29
C ALA A 548 4.42 -1.23 -23.73
N SER A 549 3.59 -0.77 -22.79
CA SER A 549 2.48 0.15 -23.04
C SER A 549 2.30 1.16 -21.92
N VAL A 550 1.75 2.31 -22.29
CA VAL A 550 1.41 3.44 -21.42
C VAL A 550 0.01 3.86 -21.82
N GLU A 551 -0.97 3.51 -21.00
CA GLU A 551 -2.40 3.58 -21.33
C GLU A 551 -3.10 4.56 -20.37
N PRO A 552 -3.79 5.61 -20.87
CA PRO A 552 -4.58 6.48 -20.01
C PRO A 552 -5.78 5.71 -19.44
N SER A 553 -6.06 5.94 -18.16
CA SER A 553 -7.11 5.27 -17.38
C SER A 553 -7.78 6.27 -16.43
N GLU A 554 -8.76 5.82 -15.65
CA GLU A 554 -9.37 6.60 -14.57
C GLU A 554 -9.76 5.67 -13.42
N ALA A 555 -9.10 5.83 -12.27
CA ALA A 555 -9.26 4.95 -11.12
C ALA A 555 -9.31 5.76 -9.82
N GLU A 556 -9.80 5.13 -8.75
CA GLU A 556 -9.54 5.61 -7.40
C GLU A 556 -8.07 5.42 -7.06
N VAL A 557 -7.51 6.41 -6.38
CA VAL A 557 -6.09 6.47 -6.08
C VAL A 557 -5.83 7.08 -4.70
N TYR A 558 -4.66 6.77 -4.16
CA TYR A 558 -4.26 7.00 -2.79
C TYR A 558 -2.75 7.28 -2.72
N ASP A 559 -2.29 7.97 -1.68
CA ASP A 559 -0.86 8.18 -1.37
C ASP A 559 -0.45 7.51 -0.06
N LEU A 560 0.85 7.24 0.07
CA LEU A 560 1.48 6.77 1.27
C LEU A 560 2.72 7.62 1.60
N CYS A 561 2.55 8.56 2.52
CA CYS A 561 3.60 9.52 2.86
C CYS A 561 4.70 8.89 3.74
N VAL A 562 5.82 8.57 3.09
CA VAL A 562 7.13 8.26 3.68
C VAL A 562 7.94 9.55 3.87
N PRO A 563 8.30 9.94 5.12
CA PRO A 563 9.11 11.12 5.39
C PRO A 563 10.62 10.93 5.14
N GLY A 564 11.14 9.70 5.18
CA GLY A 564 12.58 9.42 5.12
C GLY A 564 13.20 9.61 3.73
N SER A 565 13.15 8.57 2.89
CA SER A 565 13.67 8.61 1.52
C SER A 565 12.72 9.23 0.50
N HIS A 566 11.53 9.65 0.95
CA HIS A 566 10.40 10.05 0.11
C HIS A 566 10.11 9.08 -1.03
N ALA A 567 10.30 7.78 -0.79
CA ALA A 567 10.09 6.76 -1.80
C ALA A 567 9.58 5.47 -1.18
N PHE A 568 8.87 4.66 -1.97
CA PHE A 568 8.35 3.37 -1.53
C PHE A 568 8.23 2.36 -2.68
N ILE A 569 8.28 1.07 -2.33
CA ILE A 569 8.17 -0.03 -3.29
C ILE A 569 6.71 -0.47 -3.42
N ALA A 570 6.15 -0.36 -4.64
CA ALA A 570 4.81 -0.84 -4.97
C ALA A 570 4.77 -1.49 -6.36
N ASN A 571 4.13 -2.66 -6.48
CA ASN A 571 4.12 -3.51 -7.70
C ASN A 571 5.52 -3.80 -8.29
N GLY A 572 6.57 -3.73 -7.45
CA GLY A 572 7.97 -3.83 -7.86
C GLY A 572 8.60 -2.51 -8.33
N PHE A 573 7.82 -1.48 -8.62
CA PHE A 573 8.32 -0.14 -8.96
C PHE A 573 8.78 0.62 -7.71
N ILE A 574 9.59 1.66 -7.93
CA ILE A 574 10.03 2.63 -6.91
C ILE A 574 9.31 3.96 -7.17
N ASN A 575 8.60 4.47 -6.17
CA ASN A 575 7.67 5.62 -6.23
C ASN A 575 8.23 6.82 -5.39
N HIS A 576 7.68 8.05 -5.43
CA HIS A 576 8.27 9.28 -4.81
C HIS A 576 7.24 10.15 -4.01
N ASN A 577 7.63 11.02 -3.04
CA ASN A 577 6.79 12.01 -2.27
C ASN A 577 7.17 13.55 -2.39
N THR A 578 6.70 14.45 -1.48
CA THR A 578 6.44 15.93 -1.66
C THR A 578 7.64 16.93 -1.57
N THR A 579 7.41 18.26 -1.59
CA THR A 579 8.23 19.20 -2.39
C THR A 579 8.74 20.52 -1.77
N LEU A 580 8.04 21.28 -0.92
CA LEU A 580 8.34 22.72 -0.76
C LEU A 580 9.75 23.06 -0.21
N ALA A 581 10.18 22.47 0.91
CA ALA A 581 11.51 22.67 1.48
C ALA A 581 12.66 22.27 0.52
N LEU A 582 12.37 21.44 -0.49
CA LEU A 582 13.33 21.11 -1.55
C LEU A 582 13.70 22.32 -2.42
N ILE A 583 12.82 23.32 -2.57
CA ILE A 583 13.15 24.55 -3.34
C ILE A 583 14.21 25.35 -2.58
N ILE A 584 14.06 25.53 -1.27
CA ILE A 584 15.03 26.26 -0.43
C ILE A 584 16.39 25.55 -0.45
N ALA A 585 16.40 24.23 -0.28
CA ALA A 585 17.64 23.45 -0.38
C ALA A 585 18.29 23.49 -1.78
N ALA A 586 17.49 23.42 -2.85
CA ALA A 586 17.97 23.49 -4.22
C ALA A 586 18.51 24.86 -4.62
N GLU A 587 17.89 25.96 -4.16
CA GLU A 587 18.41 27.32 -4.32
C GLU A 587 19.72 27.48 -3.53
N MET A 588 19.76 27.06 -2.25
CA MET A 588 20.96 27.15 -1.42
C MET A 588 22.11 26.22 -1.88
N GLY A 589 21.82 25.19 -2.69
CA GLY A 589 22.80 24.25 -3.21
C GLY A 589 23.29 23.22 -2.18
N VAL A 590 22.46 22.93 -1.18
CA VAL A 590 22.78 22.11 0.00
C VAL A 590 21.88 20.87 0.06
N ASN A 591 22.28 19.84 0.82
CA ASN A 591 21.43 18.67 0.98
C ASN A 591 20.27 18.96 1.94
N ILE A 592 19.23 18.14 1.87
CA ILE A 592 18.09 18.21 2.78
C ILE A 592 17.82 16.84 3.38
N LYS A 593 17.73 16.80 4.72
CA LYS A 593 17.24 15.66 5.49
C LYS A 593 15.83 15.95 5.95
N ILE A 594 14.94 14.97 5.82
CA ILE A 594 13.52 15.17 6.07
C ILE A 594 13.04 14.19 7.14
N SER A 595 12.21 14.70 8.03
CA SER A 595 11.57 13.99 9.13
C SER A 595 10.21 14.63 9.43
N SER A 596 9.49 14.13 10.43
CA SER A 596 8.30 14.77 10.96
C SER A 596 8.25 14.74 12.48
N GLY A 597 7.57 15.71 13.10
CA GLY A 597 7.43 15.82 14.55
C GLY A 597 6.96 14.53 15.22
N PRO A 598 5.93 13.83 14.70
CA PRO A 598 5.50 12.54 15.23
C PRO A 598 6.51 11.39 15.07
N ALA A 599 7.45 11.48 14.13
CA ALA A 599 8.46 10.44 13.88
C ALA A 599 9.68 10.53 14.82
N ILE A 600 9.83 11.65 15.55
CA ILE A 600 10.95 11.87 16.48
C ILE A 600 10.42 11.69 17.90
N GLU A 601 10.40 10.45 18.39
CA GLU A 601 9.79 10.12 19.69
C GLU A 601 10.71 10.33 20.89
N ARG A 602 12.03 10.23 20.70
CA ARG A 602 13.03 10.18 21.77
C ARG A 602 14.20 11.13 21.51
N PRO A 603 14.88 11.61 22.59
CA PRO A 603 16.14 12.35 22.52
C PRO A 603 17.17 11.79 21.53
N GLY A 604 17.37 10.47 21.54
CA GLY A 604 18.32 9.80 20.65
C GLY A 604 17.95 9.84 19.17
N ASP A 605 16.67 9.92 18.84
CA ASP A 605 16.19 9.98 17.45
C ASP A 605 16.54 11.34 16.83
N LEU A 606 16.32 12.42 17.60
CA LEU A 606 16.76 13.76 17.20
C LEU A 606 18.28 13.85 17.11
N ALA A 607 18.98 13.31 18.12
CA ALA A 607 20.44 13.29 18.14
C ALA A 607 21.02 12.67 16.86
N ALA A 608 20.53 11.48 16.48
CA ALA A 608 20.97 10.78 15.28
C ALA A 608 20.65 11.54 13.98
N LEU A 609 19.61 12.37 13.94
CA LEU A 609 19.34 13.24 12.79
C LEU A 609 20.36 14.37 12.70
N VAL A 610 20.56 15.13 13.79
CA VAL A 610 21.39 16.34 13.79
C VAL A 610 22.90 16.04 13.72
N THR A 611 23.40 14.99 14.38
CA THR A 611 24.84 14.65 14.34
C THR A 611 25.29 14.11 12.99
N ASN A 612 24.37 13.74 12.11
CA ASN A 612 24.67 13.24 10.76
C ASN A 612 24.49 14.32 9.67
N LEU A 613 24.20 15.58 10.02
CA LEU A 613 24.14 16.69 9.06
C LEU A 613 25.56 17.07 8.60
N ASN A 614 25.69 17.61 7.38
CA ASN A 614 26.89 18.31 6.95
C ASN A 614 26.74 19.82 7.22
N PRO A 615 27.85 20.59 7.29
CA PRO A 615 27.78 22.05 7.34
C PRO A 615 26.95 22.62 6.18
N GLY A 616 25.90 23.38 6.51
CA GLY A 616 24.98 23.97 5.55
C GLY A 616 23.79 23.10 5.13
N ASP A 617 23.71 21.83 5.54
CA ASP A 617 22.54 21.00 5.23
C ASP A 617 21.25 21.57 5.86
N VAL A 618 20.13 21.32 5.20
CA VAL A 618 18.79 21.61 5.70
C VAL A 618 18.24 20.39 6.44
N LEU A 619 17.75 20.58 7.66
CA LEU A 619 16.89 19.63 8.35
C LEU A 619 15.44 20.13 8.25
N PHE A 620 14.56 19.40 7.57
CA PHE A 620 13.13 19.71 7.48
C PHE A 620 12.34 18.78 8.41
N ILE A 621 11.56 19.36 9.32
CA ILE A 621 10.66 18.65 10.22
C ILE A 621 9.23 19.09 9.90
N ASP A 622 8.49 18.23 9.19
CA ASP A 622 7.06 18.43 8.96
C ASP A 622 6.27 18.21 10.25
N GLU A 623 5.11 18.86 10.40
CA GLU A 623 4.28 18.76 11.61
C GLU A 623 5.07 19.01 12.92
N ILE A 624 5.99 19.98 12.93
CA ILE A 624 6.95 20.20 14.02
C ILE A 624 6.28 20.47 15.38
N HIS A 625 5.07 21.02 15.36
CA HIS A 625 4.25 21.27 16.56
C HIS A 625 3.80 19.99 17.30
N ARG A 626 4.08 18.80 16.74
CA ARG A 626 3.76 17.50 17.32
C ARG A 626 4.97 16.78 17.95
N LEU A 627 6.12 17.46 18.03
CA LEU A 627 7.26 16.98 18.81
C LEU A 627 6.87 16.77 20.27
N ARG A 628 7.46 15.77 20.93
CA ARG A 628 7.33 15.60 22.38
C ARG A 628 8.20 16.64 23.08
N ARG A 629 7.69 17.24 24.16
CA ARG A 629 8.37 18.31 24.91
C ARG A 629 9.82 18.00 25.30
N ASN A 630 10.13 16.76 25.68
CA ASN A 630 11.49 16.32 26.04
C ASN A 630 12.45 16.19 24.83
N VAL A 631 11.92 16.12 23.61
CA VAL A 631 12.66 16.18 22.34
C VAL A 631 12.78 17.64 21.89
N GLU A 632 11.69 18.40 22.04
CA GLU A 632 11.61 19.83 21.77
C GLU A 632 12.65 20.62 22.58
N GLU A 633 12.77 20.36 23.88
CA GLU A 633 13.73 21.01 24.78
C GLU A 633 15.20 20.72 24.43
N LEU A 634 15.48 19.65 23.69
CA LEU A 634 16.82 19.33 23.15
C LEU A 634 17.11 19.99 21.81
N LEU A 635 16.09 20.44 21.09
CA LEU A 635 16.23 21.19 19.85
C LEU A 635 16.66 22.63 20.13
N TYR A 636 16.39 23.15 21.33
CA TYR A 636 16.71 24.53 21.72
C TYR A 636 18.21 24.87 21.61
N PRO A 637 19.15 24.13 22.25
CA PRO A 637 20.58 24.45 22.13
C PRO A 637 21.14 24.07 20.75
N ALA A 638 20.46 23.17 20.04
CA ALA A 638 20.85 22.75 18.69
C ALA A 638 20.57 23.83 17.64
N MET A 639 19.55 24.67 17.87
CA MET A 639 19.28 25.87 17.08
C MET A 639 20.14 27.07 17.53
N GLU A 640 20.22 27.34 18.84
CA GLU A 640 20.88 28.56 19.36
C GLU A 640 22.41 28.50 19.33
N ASP A 641 22.99 27.40 19.82
CA ASP A 641 24.43 27.25 20.07
C ASP A 641 25.10 26.33 19.01
N PHE A 642 24.32 25.68 18.14
CA PHE A 642 24.68 24.47 17.40
C PHE A 642 25.28 23.40 18.31
N LYS A 643 24.65 23.12 19.45
CA LYS A 643 25.10 22.12 20.43
C LYS A 643 23.97 21.21 20.88
N LEU A 644 24.31 19.98 21.24
CA LEU A 644 23.35 19.02 21.76
C LEU A 644 23.82 18.49 23.12
N ASP A 645 23.02 18.74 24.15
CA ASP A 645 23.29 18.30 25.52
C ASP A 645 22.51 17.00 25.81
N LEU A 646 23.20 15.86 25.89
CA LEU A 646 22.61 14.54 26.09
C LEU A 646 22.93 13.97 27.46
N ILE A 647 21.91 13.58 28.22
CA ILE A 647 22.09 12.88 29.50
C ILE A 647 22.17 11.37 29.24
N ILE A 648 23.27 10.75 29.66
CA ILE A 648 23.57 9.32 29.48
C ILE A 648 23.55 8.62 30.85
N GLY A 649 22.64 7.64 30.98
CA GLY A 649 22.43 6.89 32.21
C GLY A 649 21.25 7.40 33.06
N GLU A 650 20.87 6.63 34.08
CA GLU A 650 19.76 6.94 34.99
C GLU A 650 20.26 7.13 36.43
N GLY A 651 19.59 8.00 37.19
CA GLY A 651 19.90 8.26 38.60
C GLY A 651 21.11 9.19 38.83
N PRO A 652 21.66 9.23 40.07
CA PRO A 652 22.68 10.21 40.48
C PRO A 652 24.08 10.00 39.85
N HIS A 653 24.22 9.02 38.95
CA HIS A 653 25.44 8.76 38.19
C HIS A 653 25.31 9.08 36.69
N ALA A 654 24.18 9.66 36.26
CA ALA A 654 23.99 10.08 34.88
C ALA A 654 25.01 11.15 34.48
N GLN A 655 25.67 10.95 33.33
CA GLN A 655 26.67 11.87 32.79
C GLN A 655 26.05 12.74 31.70
N SER A 656 26.32 14.05 31.72
CA SER A 656 25.96 14.94 30.62
C SER A 656 27.08 14.95 29.57
N LEU A 657 26.73 14.65 28.32
CA LEU A 657 27.58 14.71 27.15
C LEU A 657 27.12 15.87 26.25
N ARG A 658 27.97 16.89 26.12
CA ARG A 658 27.76 17.99 25.18
C ARG A 658 28.45 17.68 23.85
N LEU A 659 27.70 17.73 22.76
CA LEU A 659 28.18 17.52 21.39
C LEU A 659 28.10 18.84 20.62
N ASP A 660 29.19 19.21 19.94
CA ASP A 660 29.17 20.30 18.95
C ASP A 660 28.58 19.78 17.62
N LEU A 661 27.64 20.51 17.05
CA LEU A 661 26.98 20.22 15.77
C LEU A 661 27.57 21.09 14.65
N PRO A 662 27.57 20.62 13.38
CA PRO A 662 27.80 21.51 12.26
C PRO A 662 26.65 22.51 12.15
N LYS A 663 26.94 23.73 11.70
CA LYS A 663 25.88 24.71 11.38
C LYS A 663 24.94 24.12 10.33
N PHE A 664 23.63 24.22 10.57
CA PHE A 664 22.59 23.67 9.71
C PHE A 664 21.36 24.59 9.73
N THR A 665 20.53 24.52 8.69
CA THR A 665 19.25 25.26 8.65
C THR A 665 18.13 24.32 9.06
N LEU A 666 17.34 24.69 10.08
CA LEU A 666 16.10 23.97 10.42
C LEU A 666 14.95 24.60 9.64
N ILE A 667 14.14 23.78 8.97
CA ILE A 667 12.85 24.19 8.42
C ILE A 667 11.76 23.42 9.16
N GLY A 668 10.96 24.10 9.97
CA GLY A 668 9.75 23.55 10.57
C GLY A 668 8.54 23.79 9.68
N ALA A 669 7.62 22.83 9.55
CA ALA A 669 6.29 23.08 9.00
C ALA A 669 5.18 22.82 10.04
N THR A 670 4.15 23.65 10.01
CA THR A 670 2.94 23.48 10.84
C THR A 670 1.70 24.05 10.13
N THR A 671 0.54 23.45 10.34
CA THR A 671 -0.73 24.05 9.92
C THR A 671 -1.13 25.26 10.79
N ARG A 672 -0.62 25.34 12.04
CA ARG A 672 -1.03 26.36 13.04
C ARG A 672 0.13 26.73 13.97
N THR A 673 0.66 27.95 13.86
CA THR A 673 1.72 28.48 14.75
C THR A 673 1.33 28.50 16.23
N GLY A 674 0.06 28.73 16.53
CA GLY A 674 -0.47 28.71 17.91
C GLY A 674 -0.40 27.36 18.63
N LEU A 675 -0.02 26.28 17.93
CA LEU A 675 0.25 24.96 18.52
C LEU A 675 1.73 24.75 18.90
N LEU A 676 2.67 25.55 18.37
CA LEU A 676 4.05 25.55 18.88
C LEU A 676 4.11 26.24 20.24
N THR A 677 4.96 25.72 21.12
CA THR A 677 5.35 26.43 22.34
C THR A 677 6.03 27.76 22.00
N ASN A 678 5.98 28.74 22.90
CA ASN A 678 6.72 29.99 22.69
C ASN A 678 8.24 29.74 22.60
N PRO A 679 8.89 28.94 23.49
CA PRO A 679 10.32 28.65 23.39
C PRO A 679 10.78 28.09 22.03
N LEU A 680 10.04 27.17 21.41
CA LEU A 680 10.40 26.70 20.07
C LEU A 680 10.13 27.75 19.00
N ARG A 681 9.03 28.50 19.09
CA ARG A 681 8.65 29.52 18.11
C ARG A 681 9.64 30.68 18.08
N ASP A 682 10.07 31.15 19.25
CA ASP A 682 10.95 32.31 19.41
C ASP A 682 12.38 32.07 18.90
N ARG A 683 12.73 30.80 18.62
CA ARG A 683 14.01 30.36 18.03
C ARG A 683 14.00 30.25 16.50
N PHE A 684 12.85 30.44 15.85
CA PHE A 684 12.81 30.59 14.40
C PHE A 684 12.99 32.07 14.07
N GLU A 685 14.19 32.47 13.65
CA GLU A 685 14.48 33.86 13.30
C GLU A 685 13.69 34.33 12.08
N VAL A 686 13.30 33.38 11.22
CA VAL A 686 12.51 33.63 10.01
C VAL A 686 11.20 32.84 10.08
N VAL A 687 10.07 33.54 10.17
CA VAL A 687 8.74 32.94 10.18
C VAL A 687 7.97 33.38 8.94
N PHE A 688 7.61 32.42 8.08
CA PHE A 688 6.79 32.67 6.90
C PHE A 688 5.37 32.15 7.09
N HIS A 689 4.43 33.09 7.20
CA HIS A 689 3.02 32.77 7.08
C HIS A 689 2.66 32.60 5.60
N LEU A 690 2.37 31.36 5.19
CA LEU A 690 1.81 31.09 3.87
C LEU A 690 0.33 31.47 3.88
N ASP A 691 0.06 32.70 3.48
CA ASP A 691 -1.29 33.24 3.36
C ASP A 691 -2.12 32.49 2.30
N PHE A 692 -3.44 32.60 2.44
CA PHE A 692 -4.35 32.27 1.33
C PHE A 692 -4.17 33.30 0.22
N TYR A 693 -3.86 32.81 -0.97
CA TYR A 693 -3.64 33.60 -2.19
C TYR A 693 -4.83 34.50 -2.51
N ASP A 694 -4.54 35.68 -3.07
CA ASP A 694 -5.57 36.61 -3.51
C ASP A 694 -6.16 36.23 -4.88
N GLU A 695 -7.26 36.88 -5.28
CA GLU A 695 -7.97 36.54 -6.52
C GLU A 695 -7.13 36.88 -7.78
N SER A 696 -6.22 37.86 -7.73
CA SER A 696 -5.29 38.22 -8.80
C SER A 696 -4.14 37.22 -8.95
N GLU A 697 -3.49 36.83 -7.85
CA GLU A 697 -2.44 35.80 -7.83
C GLU A 697 -2.99 34.45 -8.31
N LEU A 698 -4.18 34.07 -7.84
CA LEU A 698 -4.87 32.88 -8.33
C LEU A 698 -5.27 33.00 -9.80
N THR A 699 -5.66 34.20 -10.27
CA THR A 699 -5.91 34.44 -11.70
C THR A 699 -4.64 34.21 -12.51
N GLU A 700 -3.48 34.67 -12.03
CA GLU A 700 -2.19 34.42 -12.68
C GLU A 700 -1.78 32.94 -12.65
N ILE A 701 -1.99 32.24 -11.53
CA ILE A 701 -1.79 30.78 -11.42
C ILE A 701 -2.69 30.04 -12.42
N VAL A 702 -3.96 30.44 -12.54
CA VAL A 702 -4.91 29.89 -13.52
C VAL A 702 -4.49 30.22 -14.95
N ARG A 703 -3.96 31.43 -15.20
CA ARG A 703 -3.47 31.85 -16.53
C ARG A 703 -2.21 31.09 -16.95
N ARG A 704 -1.22 30.97 -16.06
CA ARG A 704 -0.02 30.14 -16.26
C ARG A 704 -0.42 28.67 -16.41
N GLY A 705 -1.36 28.19 -15.59
CA GLY A 705 -1.88 26.84 -15.69
C GLY A 705 -2.56 26.58 -17.04
N ALA A 706 -3.35 27.54 -17.52
CA ALA A 706 -3.99 27.46 -18.83
C ALA A 706 -2.96 27.47 -19.96
N SER A 707 -1.91 28.30 -19.86
CA SER A 707 -0.79 28.33 -20.81
C SER A 707 -0.03 27.00 -20.86
N ILE A 708 0.32 26.43 -19.70
CA ILE A 708 0.98 25.10 -19.57
C ILE A 708 0.07 23.98 -20.11
N LEU A 709 -1.25 24.11 -19.96
CA LEU A 709 -2.24 23.16 -20.47
C LEU A 709 -2.65 23.43 -21.94
N GLY A 710 -2.09 24.43 -22.62
CA GLY A 710 -2.40 24.78 -24.01
C GLY A 710 -3.81 25.34 -24.25
N ILE A 711 -4.46 25.86 -23.19
CA ILE A 711 -5.84 26.33 -23.19
C ILE A 711 -5.89 27.83 -23.50
N LYS A 712 -6.74 28.22 -24.45
CA LYS A 712 -7.13 29.64 -24.60
C LYS A 712 -8.24 29.97 -23.60
N ILE A 713 -7.93 30.85 -22.65
CA ILE A 713 -8.85 31.35 -21.62
C ILE A 713 -8.83 32.87 -21.65
N THR A 714 -9.98 33.52 -21.46
CA THR A 714 -10.03 34.98 -21.27
C THR A 714 -9.70 35.35 -19.82
N ASP A 715 -9.30 36.59 -19.55
CA ASP A 715 -8.89 36.96 -18.18
C ASP A 715 -10.08 36.90 -17.21
N GLU A 716 -11.27 37.28 -17.67
CA GLU A 716 -12.52 37.24 -16.91
C GLU A 716 -12.94 35.79 -16.55
N ALA A 717 -12.58 34.82 -17.39
CA ALA A 717 -12.79 33.40 -17.11
C ALA A 717 -11.78 32.86 -16.10
N ALA A 718 -10.51 33.30 -16.17
CA ALA A 718 -9.49 32.96 -15.19
C ALA A 718 -9.84 33.56 -13.81
N GLN A 719 -10.34 34.80 -13.77
CA GLN A 719 -10.86 35.46 -12.55
C GLN A 719 -12.08 34.73 -11.96
N GLU A 720 -13.04 34.31 -12.78
CA GLU A 720 -14.23 33.59 -12.31
C GLU A 720 -13.87 32.21 -11.71
N ILE A 721 -12.81 31.55 -12.19
CA ILE A 721 -12.23 30.34 -11.60
C ILE A 721 -11.49 30.66 -10.29
N ALA A 722 -10.63 31.68 -10.31
CA ALA A 722 -9.81 32.11 -9.16
C ALA A 722 -10.66 32.51 -7.95
N ARG A 723 -11.71 33.32 -8.16
CA ARG A 723 -12.65 33.75 -7.10
C ARG A 723 -13.32 32.58 -6.38
N ARG A 724 -13.59 31.47 -7.08
CA ARG A 724 -14.22 30.26 -6.51
C ARG A 724 -13.21 29.25 -5.95
N ALA A 725 -11.91 29.51 -6.04
CA ALA A 725 -10.84 28.58 -5.66
C ALA A 725 -10.36 28.69 -4.19
N ARG A 726 -11.16 29.33 -3.33
CA ARG A 726 -10.94 29.43 -1.87
C ARG A 726 -9.60 30.01 -1.41
N GLY A 727 -8.93 30.81 -2.24
CA GLY A 727 -7.59 31.31 -1.92
C GLY A 727 -6.49 30.24 -1.96
N THR A 728 -6.71 29.13 -2.67
CA THR A 728 -5.75 28.00 -2.72
C THR A 728 -5.35 27.63 -4.17
N PRO A 729 -4.03 27.62 -4.50
CA PRO A 729 -3.55 27.27 -5.84
C PRO A 729 -3.94 25.87 -6.30
N ARG A 730 -4.02 24.91 -5.37
CA ARG A 730 -4.47 23.54 -5.66
C ARG A 730 -5.91 23.51 -6.15
N VAL A 731 -6.83 24.17 -5.45
CA VAL A 731 -8.23 24.22 -5.89
C VAL A 731 -8.35 25.02 -7.18
N ALA A 732 -7.59 26.11 -7.36
CA ALA A 732 -7.61 26.89 -8.60
C ALA A 732 -7.24 26.06 -9.84
N ASN A 733 -6.15 25.30 -9.76
CA ASN A 733 -5.74 24.37 -10.82
C ASN A 733 -6.73 23.20 -10.99
N ARG A 734 -7.36 22.72 -9.91
CA ARG A 734 -8.43 21.70 -9.97
C ARG A 734 -9.66 22.22 -10.72
N LEU A 735 -10.10 23.44 -10.42
CA LEU A 735 -11.25 24.09 -11.07
C LEU A 735 -10.98 24.42 -12.53
N LEU A 736 -9.81 24.99 -12.86
CA LEU A 736 -9.40 25.23 -14.24
C LEU A 736 -9.49 23.97 -15.11
N LYS A 737 -8.98 22.84 -14.61
CA LYS A 737 -9.08 21.55 -15.33
C LYS A 737 -10.53 21.16 -15.58
N ARG A 738 -11.43 21.29 -14.60
CA ARG A 738 -12.86 20.96 -14.78
C ARG A 738 -13.59 21.93 -15.73
N VAL A 739 -13.29 23.23 -15.65
CA VAL A 739 -13.87 24.23 -16.56
C VAL A 739 -13.43 24.00 -18.01
N ARG A 740 -12.16 23.62 -18.23
CA ARG A 740 -11.67 23.18 -19.55
C ARG A 740 -12.47 22.00 -20.08
N ASP A 741 -12.66 20.97 -19.26
CA ASP A 741 -13.37 19.75 -19.68
C ASP A 741 -14.80 20.08 -20.13
N PHE A 742 -15.49 20.97 -19.40
CA PHE A 742 -16.82 21.47 -19.77
C PHE A 742 -16.81 22.30 -21.06
N ALA A 743 -15.84 23.21 -21.24
CA ALA A 743 -15.69 24.03 -22.44
C ALA A 743 -15.49 23.17 -23.72
N GLN A 744 -14.69 22.11 -23.60
CA GLN A 744 -14.43 21.15 -24.68
C GLN A 744 -15.70 20.38 -25.07
N VAL A 745 -16.51 19.94 -24.10
CA VAL A 745 -17.81 19.28 -24.35
C VAL A 745 -18.78 20.24 -25.06
N LYS A 746 -18.83 21.51 -24.66
CA LYS A 746 -19.60 22.58 -25.33
C LYS A 746 -19.02 23.00 -26.69
N ARG A 747 -17.90 22.39 -27.13
CA ARG A 747 -17.16 22.69 -28.37
C ARG A 747 -16.75 24.17 -28.51
N LYS A 748 -16.50 24.83 -27.39
CA LYS A 748 -16.07 26.23 -27.36
C LYS A 748 -14.52 26.29 -27.45
N PRO A 749 -13.94 27.03 -28.40
CA PRO A 749 -12.49 27.05 -28.64
C PRO A 749 -11.72 27.96 -27.66
N VAL A 750 -12.43 28.80 -26.89
CA VAL A 750 -11.90 29.67 -25.85
C VAL A 750 -12.81 29.52 -24.64
N ILE A 751 -12.22 29.46 -23.44
CA ILE A 751 -12.97 29.52 -22.19
C ILE A 751 -13.27 30.99 -21.88
N ASP A 752 -14.52 31.37 -22.05
CA ASP A 752 -15.09 32.65 -21.65
C ASP A 752 -15.74 32.55 -20.24
N ARG A 753 -16.14 33.69 -19.69
CA ARG A 753 -16.70 33.78 -18.33
C ARG A 753 -18.02 33.00 -18.17
N GLU A 754 -18.84 32.94 -19.21
CA GLU A 754 -20.13 32.23 -19.16
C GLU A 754 -19.91 30.72 -19.06
N ILE A 755 -18.98 30.18 -19.86
CA ILE A 755 -18.55 28.78 -19.80
C ILE A 755 -17.97 28.44 -18.42
N ALA A 756 -17.13 29.32 -17.86
CA ALA A 756 -16.59 29.12 -16.51
C ALA A 756 -17.71 29.07 -15.46
N ARG A 757 -18.69 29.98 -15.53
CA ARG A 757 -19.82 30.01 -14.61
C ARG A 757 -20.73 28.78 -14.74
N GLU A 758 -21.10 28.38 -15.96
CA GLU A 758 -21.92 27.18 -16.19
C GLU A 758 -21.23 25.93 -15.64
N ALA A 759 -19.93 25.78 -15.90
CA ALA A 759 -19.13 24.65 -15.42
C ALA A 759 -19.06 24.60 -13.89
N LEU A 760 -18.79 25.73 -13.24
CA LEU A 760 -18.66 25.82 -11.77
C LEU A 760 -20.02 25.61 -11.08
N ALA A 761 -21.11 26.12 -11.66
CA ALA A 761 -22.47 25.85 -11.19
C ALA A 761 -22.85 24.36 -11.31
N MET A 762 -22.44 23.68 -12.40
CA MET A 762 -22.64 22.23 -12.57
C MET A 762 -21.88 21.41 -11.52
N LEU A 763 -20.73 21.88 -11.06
CA LEU A 763 -19.96 21.28 -9.95
C LEU A 763 -20.55 21.59 -8.56
N GLN A 764 -21.72 22.23 -8.48
CA GLN A 764 -22.31 22.74 -7.24
C GLN A 764 -21.40 23.70 -6.46
N ILE A 765 -20.51 24.44 -7.14
CA ILE A 765 -19.65 25.44 -6.51
C ILE A 765 -20.28 26.81 -6.73
N ASP A 766 -20.78 27.41 -5.66
CA ASP A 766 -21.47 28.71 -5.73
C ASP A 766 -20.49 29.87 -5.94
N GLU A 767 -21.02 31.08 -6.07
CA GLU A 767 -20.25 32.28 -6.45
C GLU A 767 -19.22 32.71 -5.41
N GLU A 768 -19.33 32.19 -4.18
CA GLU A 768 -18.39 32.42 -3.08
C GLU A 768 -17.41 31.24 -2.89
N GLY A 769 -17.48 30.24 -3.77
CA GLY A 769 -16.62 29.06 -3.77
C GLY A 769 -17.03 27.97 -2.78
N LEU A 770 -18.18 28.09 -2.12
CA LEU A 770 -18.63 27.05 -1.18
C LEU A 770 -19.13 25.82 -1.92
N ASP A 771 -18.90 24.67 -1.31
CA ASP A 771 -19.45 23.39 -1.77
C ASP A 771 -20.70 22.96 -0.98
N GLU A 772 -21.19 21.75 -1.28
CA GLU A 772 -22.36 21.18 -0.64
C GLU A 772 -22.17 20.94 0.86
N LEU A 773 -20.97 20.54 1.30
CA LEU A 773 -20.69 20.30 2.72
C LEU A 773 -20.47 21.62 3.47
N ASP A 774 -19.80 22.62 2.88
CA ASP A 774 -19.78 23.99 3.40
C ASP A 774 -21.20 24.50 3.66
N ARG A 775 -22.09 24.38 2.65
CA ARG A 775 -23.50 24.78 2.78
C ARG A 775 -24.26 23.91 3.78
N LYS A 776 -23.94 22.62 3.93
CA LYS A 776 -24.54 21.72 4.92
C LYS A 776 -24.11 22.06 6.36
N ILE A 777 -22.86 22.49 6.57
CA ILE A 777 -22.37 23.04 7.84
C ILE A 777 -23.18 24.29 8.20
N LEU A 778 -23.27 25.26 7.27
CA LEU A 778 -24.03 26.51 7.48
C LEU A 778 -25.53 26.23 7.75
N ARG A 779 -26.18 25.40 6.93
CA ARG A 779 -27.58 24.97 7.15
C ARG A 779 -27.74 24.28 8.50
N THR A 780 -26.81 23.41 8.90
CA THR A 780 -26.93 22.70 10.18
C THR A 780 -26.86 23.66 11.37
N ILE A 781 -25.97 24.65 11.34
CA ILE A 781 -25.91 25.69 12.37
C ILE A 781 -27.21 26.53 12.39
N ILE A 782 -27.74 26.88 11.21
CA ILE A 782 -28.93 27.75 11.08
C ILE A 782 -30.25 27.02 11.39
N GLU A 783 -30.44 25.80 10.88
CA GLU A 783 -31.72 25.08 10.87
C GLU A 783 -31.87 24.09 12.04
N LYS A 784 -30.77 23.53 12.57
CA LYS A 784 -30.81 22.61 13.74
C LYS A 784 -30.42 23.26 15.06
N PHE A 785 -29.72 24.39 15.02
CA PHE A 785 -29.19 25.09 16.20
C PHE A 785 -29.59 26.58 16.23
N ASP A 786 -30.61 26.97 15.45
CA ASP A 786 -31.19 28.33 15.37
C ASP A 786 -30.18 29.47 15.12
N GLY A 787 -29.05 29.16 14.49
CA GLY A 787 -27.94 30.09 14.24
C GLY A 787 -26.72 29.89 15.15
N GLY A 788 -26.82 29.03 16.17
CA GLY A 788 -25.80 28.82 17.20
C GLY A 788 -26.07 29.64 18.47
N PRO A 789 -25.16 29.60 19.47
CA PRO A 789 -23.84 28.97 19.44
C PRO A 789 -23.89 27.44 19.58
N VAL A 790 -23.13 26.73 18.72
CA VAL A 790 -22.98 25.26 18.80
C VAL A 790 -21.52 24.85 19.03
N GLY A 791 -21.27 23.94 19.98
CA GLY A 791 -19.94 23.39 20.25
C GLY A 791 -19.40 22.55 19.09
N LEU A 792 -18.07 22.50 18.91
CA LEU A 792 -17.45 21.74 17.81
C LEU A 792 -17.84 20.26 17.85
N GLU A 793 -17.86 19.66 19.04
CA GLU A 793 -18.22 18.25 19.25
C GLU A 793 -19.69 17.97 18.90
N THR A 794 -20.59 18.90 19.26
CA THR A 794 -22.02 18.83 18.93
C THR A 794 -22.27 19.00 17.44
N LEU A 795 -21.56 19.92 16.78
CA LEU A 795 -21.64 20.16 15.34
C LEU A 795 -21.06 18.97 14.55
N SER A 796 -19.93 18.42 15.00
CA SER A 796 -19.31 17.16 14.54
C SER A 796 -20.31 16.00 14.60
N ALA A 797 -20.94 15.77 15.74
CA ALA A 797 -21.94 14.73 15.91
C ALA A 797 -23.20 14.95 15.03
N ALA A 798 -23.65 16.19 14.85
CA ALA A 798 -24.86 16.51 14.08
C ALA A 798 -24.68 16.46 12.55
N LEU A 799 -23.43 16.51 12.08
CA LEU A 799 -23.03 16.36 10.68
C LEU A 799 -22.56 14.93 10.33
N SER A 800 -22.23 14.12 11.35
CA SER A 800 -21.53 12.83 11.27
C SER A 800 -20.09 12.94 10.75
N GLU A 801 -19.34 13.92 11.25
CA GLU A 801 -18.00 14.27 10.77
C GLU A 801 -17.00 14.43 11.92
N GLU A 802 -15.71 14.18 11.69
CA GLU A 802 -14.69 14.38 12.73
C GLU A 802 -14.47 15.86 13.06
N LYS A 803 -14.22 16.14 14.35
CA LYS A 803 -13.96 17.49 14.89
C LYS A 803 -12.79 18.19 14.20
N ASP A 804 -11.76 17.43 13.84
CA ASP A 804 -10.52 17.97 13.26
C ASP A 804 -10.77 18.30 11.78
N THR A 805 -11.44 17.41 11.02
CA THR A 805 -11.95 17.70 9.66
C THR A 805 -12.78 18.98 9.61
N LEU A 806 -13.74 19.18 10.52
CA LEU A 806 -14.53 20.42 10.53
C LEU A 806 -13.69 21.65 10.86
N SER A 807 -12.87 21.59 11.91
CA SER A 807 -12.15 22.77 12.43
C SER A 807 -10.89 23.16 11.65
N GLU A 808 -10.32 22.24 10.87
CA GLU A 808 -9.08 22.41 10.11
C GLU A 808 -9.29 22.47 8.58
N VAL A 809 -10.31 21.81 8.03
CA VAL A 809 -10.56 21.81 6.56
C VAL A 809 -11.61 22.85 6.15
N TYR A 810 -12.74 22.91 6.86
CA TYR A 810 -13.91 23.71 6.42
C TYR A 810 -14.06 25.03 7.17
N GLU A 811 -13.97 25.02 8.51
CA GLU A 811 -14.09 26.25 9.33
C GLU A 811 -13.15 27.39 8.91
N PRO A 812 -11.87 27.18 8.53
CA PRO A 812 -10.97 28.29 8.18
C PRO A 812 -11.47 29.15 7.02
N TYR A 813 -12.04 28.53 5.97
CA TYR A 813 -12.56 29.28 4.83
C TYR A 813 -13.89 29.97 5.15
N LEU A 814 -14.79 29.29 5.87
CA LEU A 814 -16.06 29.86 6.33
C LEU A 814 -15.87 31.05 7.29
N LEU A 815 -14.83 30.99 8.14
CA LEU A 815 -14.40 32.12 8.98
C LEU A 815 -13.80 33.25 8.14
N LYS A 816 -12.89 32.96 7.20
CA LYS A 816 -12.27 33.98 6.33
C LYS A 816 -13.30 34.75 5.49
N LYS A 817 -14.31 34.06 4.94
CA LYS A 817 -15.43 34.71 4.22
C LYS A 817 -16.50 35.32 5.14
N GLY A 818 -16.39 35.13 6.47
CA GLY A 818 -17.31 35.70 7.46
C GLY A 818 -18.71 35.10 7.42
N PHE A 819 -18.85 33.82 7.06
CA PHE A 819 -20.12 33.07 7.13
C PHE A 819 -20.40 32.50 8.53
N ILE A 820 -19.35 32.21 9.29
CA ILE A 820 -19.44 31.80 10.70
C ILE A 820 -18.53 32.68 11.57
N GLN A 821 -18.82 32.72 12.86
CA GLN A 821 -17.95 33.28 13.91
C GLN A 821 -17.72 32.24 14.99
N ARG A 822 -16.53 32.24 15.60
CA ARG A 822 -16.21 31.45 16.81
C ARG A 822 -16.40 32.35 18.03
N THR A 823 -17.29 31.96 18.93
CA THR A 823 -17.48 32.57 20.26
C THR A 823 -17.00 31.61 21.35
N PRO A 824 -16.82 32.06 22.60
CA PRO A 824 -16.50 31.16 23.73
C PRO A 824 -17.55 30.07 23.98
N GLN A 825 -18.79 30.28 23.51
CA GLN A 825 -19.91 29.35 23.68
C GLN A 825 -20.07 28.38 22.51
N GLY A 826 -19.52 28.68 21.33
CA GLY A 826 -19.65 27.85 20.14
C GLY A 826 -19.51 28.59 18.81
N ARG A 827 -19.88 27.93 17.72
CA ARG A 827 -19.94 28.50 16.37
C ARG A 827 -21.30 29.15 16.16
N VAL A 828 -21.30 30.35 15.61
CA VAL A 828 -22.51 31.12 15.28
C VAL A 828 -22.50 31.42 13.78
N ALA A 829 -23.63 31.25 13.10
CA ALA A 829 -23.80 31.64 11.70
C ALA A 829 -24.06 33.15 11.61
N THR A 830 -23.38 33.84 10.69
CA THR A 830 -23.56 35.29 10.52
C THR A 830 -24.74 35.60 9.61
N GLU A 831 -25.22 36.85 9.62
CA GLU A 831 -26.24 37.33 8.70
C GLU A 831 -25.89 37.06 7.21
N ARG A 832 -24.58 37.05 6.88
CA ARG A 832 -24.09 36.69 5.54
C ARG A 832 -24.45 35.24 5.16
N ALA A 833 -24.39 34.29 6.10
CA ALA A 833 -24.77 32.90 5.86
C ALA A 833 -26.28 32.73 5.65
N TYR A 834 -27.11 33.39 6.44
CA TYR A 834 -28.56 33.43 6.22
C TYR A 834 -28.90 33.97 4.83
N ARG A 835 -28.33 35.13 4.48
CA ARG A 835 -28.54 35.80 3.19
C ARG A 835 -28.06 34.94 2.01
N HIS A 836 -26.91 34.28 2.13
CA HIS A 836 -26.33 33.41 1.09
C HIS A 836 -27.14 32.14 0.86
N LEU A 837 -27.72 31.55 1.91
CA LEU A 837 -28.58 30.37 1.79
C LEU A 837 -30.03 30.71 1.43
N GLY A 838 -30.41 31.99 1.37
CA GLY A 838 -31.77 32.44 1.12
C GLY A 838 -32.73 32.18 2.28
N ILE A 839 -32.22 32.00 3.50
CA ILE A 839 -33.01 31.71 4.70
C ILE A 839 -33.33 33.03 5.40
N ALA A 840 -34.61 33.23 5.76
CA ALA A 840 -35.03 34.41 6.49
C ALA A 840 -34.37 34.44 7.89
N SER A 841 -33.57 35.47 8.16
CA SER A 841 -32.91 35.64 9.44
C SER A 841 -33.90 36.07 10.52
N SER A 842 -34.00 35.31 11.61
CA SER A 842 -34.73 35.69 12.84
C SER A 842 -34.04 36.84 13.58
N ILE A 843 -32.74 37.07 13.31
CA ILE A 843 -31.88 38.05 13.99
C ILE A 843 -32.30 39.50 13.67
N ALA A 844 -33.13 39.71 12.63
CA ALA A 844 -33.68 41.03 12.26
C ALA A 844 -34.73 41.60 13.26
N ARG A 845 -34.93 41.00 14.44
CA ARG A 845 -35.84 41.52 15.49
C ARG A 845 -35.16 42.12 16.72
N GLU A 846 -33.86 41.93 16.93
CA GLU A 846 -33.15 42.45 18.10
C GLU A 846 -31.81 43.11 17.73
N ALA A 847 -31.89 44.19 16.95
CA ALA A 847 -30.89 45.25 17.02
C ALA A 847 -31.36 46.29 18.03
N PRO A 848 -30.68 46.48 19.18
CA PRO A 848 -30.91 47.64 20.02
C PRO A 848 -30.57 48.89 19.22
N LEU A 849 -31.49 49.85 19.17
CA LEU A 849 -31.16 51.22 18.83
C LEU A 849 -30.23 51.78 19.91
N LEU A 850 -28.97 52.08 19.55
CA LEU A 850 -28.12 53.13 20.13
C LEU A 850 -26.89 53.37 19.25
#